data_AF-H6L012-F1
#
_entry.id   AF-H6L012-F1
#
_cell.length_a   1.000
_cell.length_b   1.000
_cell.length_c   1.000
_cell.angle_alpha   90.00
_cell.angle_beta   90.00
_cell.angle_gamma   90.00
#
_symmetry.space_group_name_H-M   'P 1'
#
loop_
_entity.id
_entity.type
_entity.pdbx_description
1 polymer ?
#
loop_
_entity_poly.entity_id
_entity_poly.type
_entity_poly.pdbx_seq_one_letter_code
_entity_poly.pdbx_strand_id
1 'polypeptide(L)'
;MFPQIMLIVGGVILLVLIGFVILVARCHRKVPQGRALIRTGFGGTKVVYDSGMFVVPVLHKVEEMDISIKTIEVGRTGSEGLICQDNLRADIKVVFFVRVNKDKQSILEVAQAIGCARASKQETLNSLFDAKFSEALKTVGKQFDLIDLYTERNKFKNKILETIGTDLNGYVLDDCAIDYLEQTPITALKQDNILDSEGIKKIEELTSIQIEKTNFIRREREKTIKQQDVEAREAILQLELQQAEKEERQKRALTILQSEQNNEAEQLVIAKNLETELKRKEAHRQEGIAEENKEREIIVARKNKERTEAVENERIEIDRLLEVEKKERSVGEARIEKEKVLEAKKRDIQAIIKERKAEEKKTIEEDQKIQDAIQLAEAERERQVAMINVQKTTETQKVEETRRAEAEKAVAEIKAQQIIIEADAKKAAQQKEAEARKIAAEAKAAEEATVGLAEAEVMQARAEASELEGSVEARLIEQKALAEAKAIEAKAEASRKQGLAEAEVNREKGTVEAQLISQKGTSEASVIELRLAAEAKGLAAKAEAMKALDGVGREHEEYKLRLEQERQIALAEIEARRAIAEAQSRLLGQSLSNARIDIVGGETQFFDSLLNSINKGKSVDRLIDSSQHLQDAKAALLGNGVEQGLFSRLREFAQEYNIGSDTLRNLTISALLSQLYGKVSGNQKDLIRSMMDQVSSLGINNQSAADLLG
;
A
#
# COMPACT_ATOMS: atom_id res chain seq x y z
N MET A 1 -97.22 57.45 33.22
CA MET A 1 -97.57 56.05 32.87
C MET A 1 -96.96 55.63 31.53
N PHE A 2 -97.32 56.24 30.40
CA PHE A 2 -96.77 55.88 29.07
C PHE A 2 -95.22 55.93 28.90
N PRO A 3 -94.48 56.95 29.39
CA PRO A 3 -93.02 56.97 29.22
C PRO A 3 -92.29 55.91 30.05
N GLN A 4 -92.85 55.53 31.21
CA GLN A 4 -92.29 54.47 32.06
C GLN A 4 -92.50 53.08 31.44
N ILE A 5 -93.65 52.84 30.80
CA ILE A 5 -93.94 51.57 30.11
C ILE A 5 -93.04 51.39 28.88
N MET A 6 -92.80 52.45 28.08
CA MET A 6 -91.86 52.41 26.96
C MET A 6 -90.41 52.13 27.39
N LEU A 7 -89.97 52.69 28.52
CA LEU A 7 -88.66 52.39 29.10
C LEU A 7 -88.53 50.93 29.57
N ILE A 8 -89.59 50.37 30.17
CA ILE A 8 -89.61 48.96 30.60
C ILE A 8 -89.60 48.03 29.38
N VAL A 9 -90.42 48.28 28.37
CA VAL A 9 -90.46 47.47 27.14
C VAL A 9 -89.14 47.57 26.38
N GLY A 10 -88.58 48.77 26.24
CA GLY A 10 -87.26 48.99 25.65
C GLY A 10 -86.15 48.28 26.44
N GLY A 11 -86.21 48.32 27.77
CA GLY A 11 -85.29 47.62 28.65
C GLY A 11 -85.36 46.09 28.51
N VAL A 12 -86.57 45.51 28.42
CA VAL A 12 -86.76 44.07 28.22
C VAL A 12 -86.26 43.63 26.84
N ILE A 13 -86.57 44.38 25.79
CA ILE A 13 -86.06 44.10 24.44
C ILE A 13 -84.53 44.13 24.42
N LEU A 14 -83.92 45.13 25.05
CA LEU A 14 -82.47 45.23 25.17
C LEU A 14 -81.88 44.04 25.94
N LEU A 15 -82.52 43.60 27.02
CA LEU A 15 -82.08 42.47 27.83
C LEU A 15 -82.17 41.14 27.06
N VAL A 16 -83.24 40.94 26.29
CA VAL A 16 -83.39 39.78 25.38
C VAL A 16 -82.33 39.81 24.28
N LEU A 17 -82.04 41.00 23.73
CA LEU A 17 -81.05 41.17 22.68
C LEU A 17 -79.62 40.93 23.20
N ILE A 18 -79.30 41.42 24.40
CA ILE A 18 -78.05 41.12 25.10
C ILE A 18 -77.95 39.62 25.43
N GLY A 19 -79.03 39.02 25.93
CA GLY A 19 -79.09 37.57 26.19
C GLY A 19 -78.87 36.74 24.92
N PHE A 20 -79.43 37.17 23.79
CA PHE A 20 -79.23 36.55 22.49
C PHE A 20 -77.78 36.70 22.02
N VAL A 21 -77.17 37.89 22.14
CA VAL A 21 -75.76 38.11 21.80
C VAL A 21 -74.83 37.25 22.66
N ILE A 22 -75.09 37.13 23.97
CA ILE A 22 -74.31 36.24 24.87
C ILE A 22 -74.46 34.78 24.45
N LEU A 23 -75.68 34.36 24.06
CA LEU A 23 -75.94 33.00 23.59
C LEU A 23 -75.19 32.70 22.28
N VAL A 24 -75.22 33.63 21.31
CA VAL A 24 -74.47 33.53 20.05
C VAL A 24 -72.96 33.51 20.31
N ALA A 25 -72.46 34.37 21.21
CA ALA A 25 -71.06 34.40 21.59
C ALA A 25 -70.61 33.09 22.26
N ARG A 26 -71.46 32.48 23.10
CA ARG A 26 -71.18 31.17 23.72
C ARG A 26 -71.18 30.02 22.70
N CYS A 27 -71.97 30.13 21.64
CA CYS A 27 -72.02 29.12 20.59
C CYS A 27 -70.78 29.17 19.67
N HIS A 28 -70.04 30.27 19.61
CA HIS A 28 -68.85 30.35 18.77
C HIS A 28 -67.60 29.83 19.50
N ARG A 29 -67.17 28.60 19.19
CA ARG A 29 -65.91 28.04 19.70
C ARG A 29 -64.76 28.28 18.73
N LYS A 30 -63.63 28.77 19.25
CA LYS A 30 -62.36 28.90 18.53
C LYS A 30 -61.53 27.64 18.72
N VAL A 31 -60.85 27.20 17.65
CA VAL A 31 -59.95 26.04 17.67
C VAL A 31 -58.54 26.52 18.00
N PRO A 32 -57.85 25.94 19.00
CA PRO A 32 -56.42 26.21 19.21
C PRO A 32 -55.58 25.59 18.10
N GLN A 33 -54.46 26.24 17.75
CA GLN A 33 -53.52 25.75 16.75
C GLN A 33 -53.04 24.32 17.09
N GLY A 34 -52.94 23.46 16.08
CA GLY A 34 -52.54 22.06 16.24
C GLY A 34 -53.64 21.11 16.75
N ARG A 35 -54.88 21.58 16.90
CA ARG A 35 -56.05 20.72 17.20
C ARG A 35 -57.11 20.83 16.11
N ALA A 36 -57.90 19.78 15.95
CA ALA A 36 -59.11 19.77 15.13
C ALA A 36 -60.34 19.63 16.03
N LEU A 37 -61.41 20.38 15.71
CA LEU A 37 -62.71 20.22 16.36
C LEU A 37 -63.62 19.37 15.49
N ILE A 38 -64.17 18.32 16.10
CA ILE A 38 -65.13 17.41 15.48
C ILE A 38 -66.47 17.62 16.19
N ARG A 39 -67.44 18.12 15.43
CA ARG A 39 -68.80 18.36 15.92
C ARG A 39 -69.73 17.30 15.38
N THR A 40 -70.36 16.54 16.27
CA THR A 40 -71.39 15.53 15.96
C THR A 40 -72.76 16.01 16.46
N GLY A 41 -73.85 15.62 15.78
CA GLY A 41 -75.23 16.01 16.15
C GLY A 41 -76.08 16.45 14.96
N PHE A 42 -77.05 17.35 15.22
CA PHE A 42 -78.00 17.82 14.20
C PHE A 42 -77.27 18.47 12.99
N GLY A 43 -77.59 18.02 11.78
CA GLY A 43 -76.90 18.45 10.55
C GLY A 43 -75.57 17.76 10.27
N GLY A 44 -75.30 16.61 10.91
CA GLY A 44 -74.18 15.72 10.61
C GLY A 44 -72.84 16.12 11.21
N THR A 45 -71.85 15.25 11.00
CA THR A 45 -70.49 15.44 11.51
C THR A 45 -69.75 16.48 10.70
N LYS A 46 -69.21 17.51 11.37
CA LYS A 46 -68.37 18.53 10.74
C LYS A 46 -67.02 18.58 11.43
N VAL A 47 -65.96 18.62 10.62
CA VAL A 47 -64.57 18.76 11.06
C VAL A 47 -64.07 20.12 10.62
N VAL A 48 -63.47 20.86 11.55
CA VAL A 48 -62.84 22.15 11.27
C VAL A 48 -61.44 22.20 11.87
N TYR A 49 -60.51 22.67 11.06
CA TYR A 49 -59.13 23.04 11.42
C TYR A 49 -58.97 24.55 11.18
N ASP A 50 -58.18 25.22 12.02
CA ASP A 50 -57.78 26.65 11.95
C ASP A 50 -58.90 27.72 11.91
N SER A 51 -60.18 27.33 11.89
CA SER A 51 -61.32 28.26 11.89
C SER A 51 -62.28 27.99 13.04
N GLY A 52 -63.03 29.03 13.44
CA GLY A 52 -64.06 28.90 14.46
C GLY A 52 -65.26 28.10 13.96
N MET A 53 -65.98 27.43 14.87
CA MET A 53 -67.20 26.71 14.54
C MET A 53 -68.34 27.14 15.47
N PHE A 54 -69.55 27.26 14.88
CA PHE A 54 -70.77 27.47 15.64
C PHE A 54 -71.30 26.14 16.19
N VAL A 55 -71.37 26.05 17.52
CA VAL A 55 -71.75 24.87 18.29
C VAL A 55 -72.86 25.26 19.25
N VAL A 56 -74.06 24.77 18.95
CA VAL A 56 -75.21 24.85 19.87
C VAL A 56 -75.10 23.74 20.93
N PRO A 57 -74.91 24.05 22.23
CA PRO A 57 -74.59 23.05 23.27
C PRO A 57 -75.62 21.94 23.47
N VAL A 58 -76.88 22.17 23.10
CA VAL A 58 -77.97 21.18 23.26
C VAL A 58 -78.07 20.25 22.05
N LEU A 59 -77.74 20.73 20.84
CA LEU A 59 -77.91 19.99 19.59
C LEU A 59 -76.64 19.30 19.08
N HIS A 60 -75.47 19.71 19.59
CA HIS A 60 -74.19 19.25 19.10
C HIS A 60 -73.24 18.87 20.25
N LYS A 61 -72.55 17.75 20.08
CA LYS A 61 -71.39 17.35 20.88
C LYS A 61 -70.12 17.74 20.14
N VAL A 62 -69.13 18.21 20.89
CA VAL A 62 -67.84 18.63 20.33
C VAL A 62 -66.73 17.85 21.00
N GLU A 63 -65.86 17.29 20.17
CA GLU A 63 -64.67 16.57 20.59
C GLU A 63 -63.45 17.24 19.96
N GLU A 64 -62.39 17.33 20.75
CA GLU A 64 -61.09 17.86 20.32
C GLU A 64 -60.18 16.68 19.98
N MET A 65 -59.47 16.79 18.86
CA MET A 65 -58.43 15.85 18.46
C MET A 65 -57.12 16.60 18.23
N ASP A 66 -56.02 16.10 18.78
CA ASP A 66 -54.69 16.67 18.59
C ASP A 66 -54.10 16.14 17.28
N ILE A 67 -53.80 17.05 16.35
CA ILE A 67 -53.25 16.75 15.01
C ILE A 67 -51.76 17.10 14.92
N SER A 68 -51.11 17.40 16.05
CA SER A 68 -49.66 17.61 16.11
C SER A 68 -48.87 16.33 15.85
N ILE A 69 -47.59 16.51 15.51
CA ILE A 69 -46.63 15.43 15.28
C ILE A 69 -46.35 14.69 16.58
N LYS A 70 -46.35 13.37 16.53
CA LYS A 70 -45.96 12.44 17.59
C LYS A 70 -44.84 11.53 17.10
N THR A 71 -44.00 11.10 18.02
CA THR A 71 -42.81 10.29 17.73
C THR A 71 -43.01 8.86 18.17
N ILE A 72 -42.89 7.89 17.26
CA ILE A 72 -42.95 6.47 17.56
C ILE A 72 -41.53 5.90 17.43
N GLU A 73 -41.03 5.31 18.51
CA GLU A 73 -39.71 4.68 18.51
C GLU A 73 -39.86 3.18 18.24
N VAL A 74 -39.17 2.70 17.21
CA VAL A 74 -39.11 1.27 16.88
C VAL A 74 -37.64 0.87 16.86
N GLY A 75 -37.29 -0.07 17.73
CA GLY A 75 -35.92 -0.56 17.88
C GLY A 75 -35.85 -2.07 17.66
N ARG A 76 -34.79 -2.51 16.99
CA ARG A 76 -34.44 -3.92 16.80
C ARG A 76 -33.00 -4.11 17.24
N THR A 77 -32.77 -4.91 18.27
CA THR A 77 -31.43 -5.11 18.86
C THR A 77 -31.18 -6.59 19.16
N GLY A 78 -29.91 -6.98 19.21
CA GLY A 78 -29.48 -8.33 19.54
C GLY A 78 -30.08 -9.38 18.59
N SER A 79 -30.71 -10.41 19.16
CA SER A 79 -31.32 -11.51 18.40
C SER A 79 -32.48 -11.09 17.49
N GLU A 80 -33.03 -9.88 17.69
CA GLU A 80 -34.08 -9.32 16.85
C GLU A 80 -33.58 -8.26 15.87
N GLY A 81 -32.27 -8.01 15.82
CA GLY A 81 -31.64 -7.04 14.93
C GLY A 81 -32.01 -7.24 13.46
N LEU A 82 -31.87 -6.17 12.69
CA LEU A 82 -32.23 -6.08 11.29
C LEU A 82 -31.28 -6.93 10.44
N ILE A 83 -31.83 -7.86 9.65
CA ILE A 83 -31.04 -8.71 8.76
C ILE A 83 -30.86 -7.98 7.42
N CYS A 84 -29.61 -7.78 7.03
CA CYS A 84 -29.21 -7.10 5.81
C CYS A 84 -29.11 -8.09 4.62
N GLN A 85 -28.88 -7.58 3.42
CA GLN A 85 -28.74 -8.38 2.20
C GLN A 85 -27.59 -9.40 2.33
N ASP A 86 -26.43 -8.95 2.80
CA ASP A 86 -25.22 -9.72 3.13
C ASP A 86 -25.36 -10.71 4.31
N ASN A 87 -26.57 -10.91 4.84
CA ASN A 87 -26.87 -11.75 6.01
C ASN A 87 -26.17 -11.28 7.31
N LEU A 88 -25.61 -10.08 7.33
CA LEU A 88 -25.17 -9.45 8.56
C LEU A 88 -26.36 -8.83 9.29
N ARG A 89 -26.25 -8.81 10.62
CA ARG A 89 -27.29 -8.25 11.48
C ARG A 89 -26.87 -6.89 12.03
N ALA A 90 -27.78 -5.94 11.96
CA ALA A 90 -27.61 -4.58 12.47
C ALA A 90 -28.60 -4.31 13.61
N ASP A 91 -28.08 -3.75 14.69
CA ASP A 91 -28.88 -3.17 15.75
C ASP A 91 -29.27 -1.75 15.34
N ILE A 92 -30.58 -1.48 15.26
CA ILE A 92 -31.10 -0.21 14.77
C ILE A 92 -32.20 0.32 15.67
N LYS A 93 -32.20 1.63 15.89
CA LYS A 93 -33.30 2.35 16.53
C LYS A 93 -33.75 3.48 15.61
N VAL A 94 -35.02 3.45 15.20
CA VAL A 94 -35.61 4.44 14.29
C VAL A 94 -36.77 5.15 14.97
N VAL A 95 -36.80 6.47 14.86
CA VAL A 95 -37.87 7.34 15.34
C VAL A 95 -38.69 7.80 14.14
N PHE A 96 -39.98 7.48 14.17
CA PHE A 96 -40.95 7.84 13.15
C PHE A 96 -41.80 9.02 13.61
N PHE A 97 -41.93 10.06 12.78
CA PHE A 97 -42.73 11.23 13.06
C PHE A 97 -44.10 11.08 12.37
N VAL A 98 -45.13 10.76 13.15
CA VAL A 98 -46.48 10.50 12.65
C VAL A 98 -47.43 11.61 13.10
N ARG A 99 -48.33 12.03 12.21
CA ARG A 99 -49.41 12.95 12.53
C ARG A 99 -50.69 12.55 11.80
N VAL A 100 -51.83 13.06 12.26
CA VAL A 100 -53.08 12.92 11.52
C VAL A 100 -53.06 13.87 10.31
N ASN A 101 -53.54 13.40 9.15
CA ASN A 101 -53.63 14.24 7.98
C ASN A 101 -54.64 15.39 8.20
N LYS A 102 -54.42 16.56 7.58
CA LYS A 102 -55.27 17.75 7.74
C LYS A 102 -56.57 17.68 6.93
N ASP A 103 -56.81 16.58 6.24
CA ASP A 103 -58.01 16.37 5.46
C ASP A 103 -59.22 16.00 6.32
N LYS A 104 -60.39 16.57 5.98
CA LYS A 104 -61.64 16.35 6.72
C LYS A 104 -62.03 14.87 6.78
N GLN A 105 -61.77 14.13 5.70
CA GLN A 105 -62.07 12.70 5.60
C GLN A 105 -61.15 11.90 6.53
N SER A 106 -59.84 12.11 6.47
CA SER A 106 -58.86 11.41 7.30
C SER A 106 -59.07 11.65 8.80
N ILE A 107 -59.39 12.89 9.20
CA ILE A 107 -59.73 13.20 10.60
C ILE A 107 -60.98 12.43 11.06
N LEU A 108 -61.98 12.33 10.19
CA LEU A 108 -63.22 11.61 10.49
C LEU A 108 -63.00 10.10 10.59
N GLU A 109 -62.20 9.52 9.69
CA GLU A 109 -61.81 8.12 9.69
C GLU A 109 -61.08 7.74 11.00
N VAL A 110 -60.06 8.52 11.39
CA VAL A 110 -59.32 8.30 12.63
C VAL A 110 -60.23 8.43 13.87
N ALA A 111 -61.09 9.44 13.86
CA ALA A 111 -62.04 9.66 14.96
C ALA A 111 -63.05 8.51 15.10
N GLN A 112 -63.48 7.90 14.00
CA GLN A 112 -64.39 6.75 14.01
C GLN A 112 -63.68 5.44 14.39
N ALA A 113 -62.45 5.22 13.91
CA ALA A 113 -61.73 3.97 14.13
C ALA A 113 -61.14 3.85 15.55
N ILE A 114 -60.55 4.93 16.08
CA ILE A 114 -59.77 4.90 17.34
C ILE A 114 -60.45 5.73 18.44
N GLY A 115 -61.07 6.85 18.04
CA GLY A 115 -61.69 7.84 18.93
C GLY A 115 -60.80 9.04 19.21
N CYS A 116 -61.40 10.24 19.25
CA CYS A 116 -60.71 11.54 19.36
C CYS A 116 -59.72 11.64 20.54
N ALA A 117 -60.05 11.04 21.69
CA ALA A 117 -59.22 11.09 22.89
C ALA A 117 -58.04 10.10 22.89
N ARG A 118 -58.10 9.03 22.09
CA ARG A 118 -57.05 7.99 22.00
C ARG A 118 -56.18 8.13 20.76
N ALA A 119 -56.68 8.81 19.73
CA ALA A 119 -56.03 8.99 18.44
C ALA A 119 -54.60 9.56 18.54
N SER A 120 -54.34 10.40 19.54
CA SER A 120 -53.05 11.09 19.69
C SER A 120 -52.22 10.59 20.89
N LYS A 121 -52.66 9.52 21.57
CA LYS A 121 -51.91 8.92 22.67
C LYS A 121 -50.80 8.02 22.12
N GLN A 122 -49.60 8.19 22.65
CA GLN A 122 -48.42 7.47 22.19
C GLN A 122 -48.55 5.94 22.31
N GLU A 123 -49.09 5.45 23.43
CA GLU A 123 -49.32 4.02 23.65
C GLU A 123 -50.21 3.39 22.58
N THR A 124 -51.31 4.09 22.21
CA THR A 124 -52.22 3.63 21.15
C THR A 124 -51.49 3.58 19.82
N LEU A 125 -50.74 4.63 19.46
CA LEU A 125 -50.01 4.70 18.20
C LEU A 125 -48.94 3.61 18.09
N ASN A 126 -48.20 3.34 19.16
CA ASN A 126 -47.24 2.24 19.21
C ASN A 126 -47.97 0.90 18.96
N SER A 127 -49.07 0.62 19.65
CA SER A 127 -49.80 -0.65 19.48
C SER A 127 -50.37 -0.85 18.06
N LEU A 128 -50.69 0.23 17.35
CA LEU A 128 -51.28 0.18 16.02
C LEU A 128 -50.23 0.02 14.91
N PHE A 129 -49.08 0.68 15.06
CA PHE A 129 -48.12 0.83 13.96
C PHE A 129 -46.79 0.12 14.17
N ASP A 130 -46.45 -0.33 15.38
CA ASP A 130 -45.16 -0.98 15.67
C ASP A 130 -44.93 -2.21 14.77
N ALA A 131 -45.94 -3.06 14.59
CA ALA A 131 -45.86 -4.20 13.69
C ALA A 131 -45.65 -3.78 12.22
N LYS A 132 -46.36 -2.75 11.74
CA LYS A 132 -46.26 -2.28 10.34
C LYS A 132 -44.90 -1.64 10.07
N PHE A 133 -44.39 -0.83 11.00
CA PHE A 133 -43.07 -0.21 10.88
C PHE A 133 -41.94 -1.22 11.05
N SER A 134 -42.08 -2.19 11.96
CA SER A 134 -41.11 -3.28 12.07
C SER A 134 -41.04 -4.12 10.80
N GLU A 135 -42.16 -4.35 10.12
CA GLU A 135 -42.20 -5.09 8.85
C GLU A 135 -41.55 -4.30 7.71
N ALA A 136 -41.84 -2.99 7.62
CA ALA A 136 -41.19 -2.13 6.64
C ALA A 136 -39.67 -2.07 6.86
N LEU A 137 -39.22 -1.96 8.12
CA LEU A 137 -37.79 -1.98 8.44
C LEU A 137 -37.13 -3.28 7.99
N LYS A 138 -37.72 -4.45 8.26
CA LYS A 138 -37.21 -5.76 7.80
C LYS A 138 -37.14 -5.84 6.28
N THR A 139 -38.19 -5.41 5.60
CA THR A 139 -38.31 -5.44 4.14
C THR A 139 -37.22 -4.59 3.49
N VAL A 140 -37.02 -3.37 3.98
CA VAL A 140 -36.02 -2.45 3.44
C VAL A 140 -34.61 -2.90 3.83
N GLY A 141 -34.39 -3.31 5.08
CA GLY A 141 -33.07 -3.76 5.52
C GLY A 141 -32.52 -4.90 4.68
N LYS A 142 -33.38 -5.83 4.22
CA LYS A 142 -32.96 -6.95 3.38
C LYS A 142 -32.52 -6.53 1.96
N GLN A 143 -32.78 -5.30 1.55
CA GLN A 143 -32.38 -4.73 0.25
C GLN A 143 -31.03 -4.01 0.27
N PHE A 144 -30.44 -3.81 1.46
CA PHE A 144 -29.18 -3.08 1.62
C PHE A 144 -28.13 -3.96 2.31
N ASP A 145 -26.87 -3.77 1.96
CA ASP A 145 -25.74 -4.33 2.71
C ASP A 145 -25.50 -3.52 4.01
N LEU A 146 -24.86 -4.14 5.02
CA LEU A 146 -24.64 -3.49 6.31
C LEU A 146 -23.87 -2.17 6.17
N ILE A 147 -22.88 -2.14 5.28
CA ILE A 147 -22.03 -0.97 5.04
C ILE A 147 -22.85 0.18 4.45
N ASP A 148 -23.80 -0.11 3.57
CA ASP A 148 -24.63 0.88 2.89
C ASP A 148 -25.58 1.60 3.86
N LEU A 149 -25.95 0.94 4.96
CA LEU A 149 -26.75 1.58 6.01
C LEU A 149 -26.01 2.74 6.69
N TYR A 150 -24.67 2.74 6.69
CA TYR A 150 -23.85 3.84 7.20
C TYR A 150 -23.58 4.90 6.15
N THR A 151 -23.22 4.49 4.93
CA THR A 151 -22.78 5.41 3.87
C THR A 151 -23.97 6.07 3.17
N GLU A 152 -25.03 5.32 2.89
CA GLU A 152 -26.19 5.74 2.08
C GLU A 152 -27.47 5.93 2.92
N ARG A 153 -27.33 6.46 4.13
CA ARG A 153 -28.41 6.63 5.11
C ARG A 153 -29.67 7.32 4.56
N ASN A 154 -29.51 8.30 3.66
CA ASN A 154 -30.63 8.99 3.03
C ASN A 154 -31.45 8.09 2.09
N LYS A 155 -30.79 7.17 1.36
CA LYS A 155 -31.49 6.23 0.48
C LYS A 155 -32.29 5.23 1.30
N PHE A 156 -31.68 4.69 2.36
CA PHE A 156 -32.36 3.81 3.29
C PHE A 156 -33.59 4.48 3.92
N LYS A 157 -33.43 5.72 4.41
CA LYS A 157 -34.53 6.57 4.92
C LYS A 157 -35.67 6.71 3.90
N ASN A 158 -35.37 7.10 2.66
CA ASN A 158 -36.38 7.29 1.62
C ASN A 158 -37.11 5.99 1.28
N LYS A 159 -36.38 4.86 1.25
CA LYS A 159 -36.99 3.55 0.97
C LYS A 159 -37.90 3.08 2.09
N ILE A 160 -37.59 3.41 3.35
CA ILE A 160 -38.50 3.20 4.48
C ILE A 160 -39.80 3.99 4.29
N LEU A 161 -39.71 5.28 3.95
CA LEU A 161 -40.88 6.12 3.72
C LEU A 161 -41.75 5.58 2.56
N GLU A 162 -41.12 5.16 1.47
CA GLU A 162 -41.78 4.56 0.31
C GLU A 162 -42.50 3.25 0.66
N THR A 163 -41.86 2.38 1.45
CA THR A 163 -42.40 1.05 1.81
C THR A 163 -43.58 1.13 2.77
N ILE A 164 -43.54 2.08 3.71
CA ILE A 164 -44.66 2.31 4.64
C ILE A 164 -45.88 2.88 3.89
N GLY A 165 -45.62 3.71 2.88
CA GLY A 165 -46.63 4.38 2.08
C GLY A 165 -47.41 5.45 2.84
N THR A 166 -48.42 6.02 2.18
CA THR A 166 -49.31 7.06 2.76
C THR A 166 -50.53 6.51 3.49
N ASP A 167 -50.83 5.21 3.37
CA ASP A 167 -52.07 4.61 3.88
C ASP A 167 -51.92 4.11 5.31
N LEU A 168 -51.94 5.05 6.27
CA LEU A 168 -52.00 4.75 7.69
C LEU A 168 -53.40 5.09 8.25
N ASN A 169 -54.49 4.71 7.57
CA ASN A 169 -55.87 4.90 8.04
C ASN A 169 -56.17 6.34 8.52
N GLY A 170 -55.74 7.33 7.74
CA GLY A 170 -55.88 8.76 8.03
C GLY A 170 -54.71 9.41 8.78
N TYR A 171 -53.72 8.62 9.22
CA TYR A 171 -52.42 9.12 9.64
C TYR A 171 -51.48 9.28 8.43
N VAL A 172 -50.49 10.16 8.58
CA VAL A 172 -49.41 10.39 7.62
C VAL A 172 -48.09 10.33 8.37
N LEU A 173 -47.13 9.64 7.77
CA LEU A 173 -45.74 9.67 8.20
C LEU A 173 -45.09 10.92 7.60
N ASP A 174 -44.67 11.84 8.47
CA ASP A 174 -44.06 13.11 8.09
C ASP A 174 -42.58 12.90 7.77
N ASP A 175 -41.87 12.20 8.66
CA ASP A 175 -40.46 11.87 8.48
C ASP A 175 -40.03 10.66 9.31
N CYS A 176 -38.83 10.13 9.07
CA CYS A 176 -38.15 9.18 9.95
C CYS A 176 -36.67 9.55 10.18
N ALA A 177 -36.18 9.22 11.36
CA ALA A 177 -34.80 9.47 11.78
C ALA A 177 -34.20 8.22 12.45
N ILE A 178 -32.97 7.87 12.09
CA ILE A 178 -32.26 6.72 12.67
C ILE A 178 -31.46 7.21 13.88
N ASP A 179 -31.90 6.90 15.08
CA ASP A 179 -31.26 7.32 16.33
C ASP A 179 -29.95 6.54 16.55
N TYR A 180 -29.99 5.22 16.33
CA TYR A 180 -28.86 4.32 16.55
C TYR A 180 -28.76 3.30 15.43
N LEU A 181 -27.54 3.00 14.99
CA LEU A 181 -27.21 1.96 14.02
C LEU A 181 -25.81 1.42 14.34
N GLU A 182 -25.75 0.16 14.76
CA GLU A 182 -24.50 -0.57 14.95
C GLU A 182 -24.61 -1.99 14.42
N GLN A 183 -23.47 -2.66 14.22
CA GLN A 183 -23.47 -4.09 13.94
C GLN A 183 -23.85 -4.86 15.21
N THR A 184 -24.75 -5.84 15.09
CA THR A 184 -25.06 -6.74 16.20
C THR A 184 -23.81 -7.53 16.60
N PRO A 185 -23.45 -7.59 17.90
CA PRO A 185 -22.28 -8.35 18.34
C PRO A 185 -22.44 -9.85 18.09
N ILE A 186 -21.32 -10.54 17.81
CA ILE A 186 -21.27 -11.99 17.52
C ILE A 186 -21.89 -12.81 18.66
N THR A 187 -21.82 -12.34 19.90
CA THR A 187 -22.41 -13.01 21.08
C THR A 187 -23.94 -13.11 21.03
N ALA A 188 -24.61 -12.20 20.32
CA ALA A 188 -26.06 -12.20 20.16
C ALA A 188 -26.53 -12.97 18.91
N LEU A 189 -25.60 -13.37 18.04
CA LEU A 189 -25.86 -14.19 16.85
C LEU A 189 -25.87 -15.68 17.23
N LYS A 190 -26.80 -16.45 16.65
CA LYS A 190 -26.94 -17.87 16.97
C LYS A 190 -26.34 -18.76 15.88
N GLN A 191 -25.45 -19.69 16.26
CA GLN A 191 -24.81 -20.63 15.34
C GLN A 191 -25.74 -21.73 14.81
N ASP A 192 -26.91 -21.93 15.42
CA ASP A 192 -27.91 -22.88 14.97
C ASP A 192 -28.83 -22.30 13.87
N ASN A 193 -28.82 -20.98 13.67
CA ASN A 193 -29.56 -20.30 12.61
C ASN A 193 -28.71 -20.17 11.34
N ILE A 194 -29.27 -20.56 10.20
CA ILE A 194 -28.59 -20.56 8.89
C ILE A 194 -28.12 -19.14 8.53
N LEU A 195 -28.99 -18.14 8.69
CA LEU A 195 -28.68 -16.75 8.30
C LEU A 195 -27.58 -16.17 9.18
N ASP A 196 -27.68 -16.38 10.49
CA ASP A 196 -26.67 -15.89 11.45
C ASP A 196 -25.34 -16.64 11.27
N SER A 197 -25.36 -17.92 10.88
CA SER A 197 -24.16 -18.71 10.56
C SER A 197 -23.43 -18.20 9.32
N GLU A 198 -24.18 -17.89 8.25
CA GLU A 198 -23.60 -17.25 7.07
C GLU A 198 -23.03 -15.87 7.39
N GLY A 199 -23.74 -15.08 8.21
CA GLY A 199 -23.25 -13.80 8.72
C GLY A 199 -21.95 -13.94 9.53
N ILE A 200 -21.89 -14.88 10.47
CA ILE A 200 -20.67 -15.16 11.26
C ILE A 200 -19.51 -15.57 10.34
N LYS A 201 -19.75 -16.48 9.39
CA LYS A 201 -18.74 -16.88 8.41
C LYS A 201 -18.23 -15.67 7.62
N LYS A 202 -19.12 -14.76 7.22
CA LYS A 202 -18.75 -13.57 6.46
C LYS A 202 -17.94 -12.57 7.30
N ILE A 203 -18.32 -12.36 8.56
CA ILE A 203 -17.57 -11.52 9.51
C ILE A 203 -16.16 -12.08 9.68
N GLU A 204 -16.04 -13.39 9.89
CA GLU A 204 -14.75 -14.04 10.09
C GLU A 204 -13.86 -13.95 8.83
N GLU A 205 -14.44 -14.16 7.64
CA GLU A 205 -13.74 -14.01 6.36
C GLU A 205 -13.18 -12.59 6.18
N LEU A 206 -14.04 -11.57 6.32
CA LEU A 206 -13.65 -10.18 6.14
C LEU A 206 -12.62 -9.73 7.20
N THR A 207 -12.81 -10.17 8.44
CA THR A 207 -11.91 -9.85 9.55
C THR A 207 -10.56 -10.53 9.34
N SER A 208 -10.54 -11.78 8.88
CA SER A 208 -9.31 -12.53 8.57
C SER A 208 -8.52 -11.85 7.46
N ILE A 209 -9.18 -11.48 6.34
CA ILE A 209 -8.54 -10.73 5.25
C ILE A 209 -7.93 -9.43 5.78
N GLN A 210 -8.65 -8.71 6.64
CA GLN A 210 -8.16 -7.46 7.19
C GLN A 210 -6.99 -7.66 8.17
N ILE A 211 -7.01 -8.71 8.98
CA ILE A 211 -5.92 -9.10 9.87
C ILE A 211 -4.68 -9.48 9.05
N GLU A 212 -4.82 -10.29 8.00
CA GLU A 212 -3.74 -10.66 7.10
C GLU A 212 -3.13 -9.44 6.43
N LYS A 213 -3.95 -8.55 5.85
CA LYS A 213 -3.48 -7.26 5.29
C LYS A 213 -2.75 -6.42 6.33
N THR A 214 -3.30 -6.33 7.54
CA THR A 214 -2.67 -5.58 8.63
C THR A 214 -1.33 -6.18 9.03
N ASN A 215 -1.24 -7.52 9.09
CA ASN A 215 0.00 -8.24 9.39
C ASN A 215 1.02 -8.04 8.28
N PHE A 216 0.62 -8.22 7.02
CA PHE A 216 1.46 -7.96 5.84
C PHE A 216 2.03 -6.53 5.87
N ILE A 217 1.19 -5.51 6.08
CA ILE A 217 1.62 -4.11 6.19
C ILE A 217 2.61 -3.93 7.34
N ARG A 218 2.37 -4.57 8.50
CA ARG A 218 3.30 -4.52 9.64
C ARG A 218 4.65 -5.16 9.30
N ARG A 219 4.65 -6.34 8.68
CA ARG A 219 5.88 -7.07 8.29
C ARG A 219 6.66 -6.36 7.20
N GLU A 220 5.98 -5.82 6.18
CA GLU A 220 6.65 -5.07 5.13
C GLU A 220 7.26 -3.78 5.70
N ARG A 221 6.57 -3.12 6.64
CA ARG A 221 7.15 -1.98 7.38
C ARG A 221 8.38 -2.39 8.19
N GLU A 222 8.34 -3.50 8.92
CA GLU A 222 9.50 -4.00 9.67
C GLU A 222 10.68 -4.30 8.74
N LYS A 223 10.42 -4.92 7.59
CA LYS A 223 11.42 -5.22 6.58
C LYS A 223 12.03 -3.96 5.98
N THR A 224 11.22 -2.96 5.62
CA THR A 224 11.73 -1.69 5.06
C THR A 224 12.56 -0.92 6.08
N ILE A 225 12.10 -0.83 7.34
CA ILE A 225 12.90 -0.24 8.43
C ILE A 225 14.22 -0.99 8.58
N LYS A 226 14.19 -2.33 8.58
CA LYS A 226 15.41 -3.12 8.75
C LYS A 226 16.38 -2.96 7.57
N GLN A 227 15.87 -2.84 6.34
CA GLN A 227 16.68 -2.54 5.16
C GLN A 227 17.34 -1.17 5.29
N GLN A 228 16.57 -0.15 5.66
CA GLN A 228 17.11 1.20 5.91
C GLN A 228 18.17 1.21 7.01
N ASP A 229 17.96 0.46 8.10
CA ASP A 229 18.94 0.32 9.18
C ASP A 229 20.25 -0.33 8.70
N VAL A 230 20.15 -1.37 7.87
CA VAL A 230 21.32 -2.05 7.30
C VAL A 230 22.08 -1.11 6.36
N GLU A 231 21.38 -0.45 5.43
CA GLU A 231 21.98 0.52 4.50
C GLU A 231 22.63 1.68 5.26
N ALA A 232 21.95 2.24 6.27
CA ALA A 232 22.50 3.28 7.12
C ALA A 232 23.74 2.80 7.88
N ARG A 233 23.73 1.55 8.38
CA ARG A 233 24.88 0.98 9.10
C ARG A 233 26.07 0.74 8.17
N GLU A 234 25.84 0.25 6.96
CA GLU A 234 26.88 0.09 5.94
C GLU A 234 27.50 1.44 5.57
N ALA A 235 26.68 2.48 5.36
CA ALA A 235 27.16 3.83 5.09
C ALA A 235 27.99 4.40 6.24
N ILE A 236 27.54 4.23 7.49
CA ILE A 236 28.30 4.64 8.68
C ILE A 236 29.66 3.93 8.72
N LEU A 237 29.70 2.62 8.52
CA LEU A 237 30.95 1.85 8.53
C LEU A 237 31.91 2.29 7.42
N GLN A 238 31.41 2.63 6.24
CA GLN A 238 32.23 3.18 5.16
C GLN A 238 32.82 4.55 5.52
N LEU A 239 32.02 5.42 6.14
CA LEU A 239 32.50 6.73 6.61
C LEU A 239 33.54 6.58 7.74
N GLU A 240 33.33 5.66 8.67
CA GLU A 240 34.31 5.35 9.74
C GLU A 240 35.63 4.84 9.14
N LEU A 241 35.58 3.96 8.14
CA LEU A 241 36.77 3.50 7.43
C LEU A 241 37.50 4.66 6.74
N GLN A 242 36.76 5.53 6.04
CA GLN A 242 37.34 6.72 5.39
C GLN A 242 37.96 7.67 6.42
N GLN A 243 37.31 7.88 7.57
CA GLN A 243 37.84 8.71 8.64
C GLN A 243 39.15 8.13 9.18
N ALA A 244 39.18 6.83 9.49
CA ALA A 244 40.38 6.15 9.97
C ALA A 244 41.54 6.23 8.95
N GLU A 245 41.27 6.03 7.65
CA GLU A 245 42.28 6.18 6.60
C GLU A 245 42.84 7.62 6.53
N LYS A 246 41.97 8.63 6.67
CA LYS A 246 42.37 10.04 6.64
C LYS A 246 43.22 10.40 7.86
N GLU A 247 42.83 9.93 9.04
CA GLU A 247 43.59 10.11 10.28
C GLU A 247 44.97 9.47 10.20
N GLU A 248 45.07 8.22 9.71
CA GLU A 248 46.36 7.55 9.53
C GLU A 248 47.23 8.23 8.46
N ARG A 249 46.64 8.72 7.36
CA ARG A 249 47.37 9.54 6.37
C ARG A 249 47.89 10.84 6.98
N GLN A 250 47.08 11.51 7.80
CA GLN A 250 47.48 12.74 8.48
C GLN A 250 48.63 12.48 9.46
N LYS A 251 48.55 11.42 10.27
CA LYS A 251 49.64 11.02 11.19
C LYS A 251 50.93 10.72 10.44
N ARG A 252 50.85 9.98 9.32
CA ARG A 252 52.02 9.72 8.45
C ARG A 252 52.62 11.00 7.90
N ALA A 253 51.79 11.92 7.38
CA ALA A 253 52.26 13.20 6.85
C ALA A 253 52.92 14.06 7.93
N LEU A 254 52.34 14.14 9.13
CA LEU A 254 52.93 14.84 10.27
C LEU A 254 54.27 14.24 10.69
N THR A 255 54.38 12.90 10.71
CA THR A 255 55.62 12.20 11.06
C THR A 255 56.73 12.49 10.03
N ILE A 256 56.40 12.48 8.73
CA ILE A 256 57.34 12.84 7.67
C ILE A 256 57.79 14.29 7.81
N LEU A 257 56.84 15.23 7.98
CA LEU A 257 57.15 16.65 8.14
C LEU A 257 58.04 16.92 9.37
N GLN A 258 57.74 16.27 10.50
CA GLN A 258 58.57 16.36 11.70
C GLN A 258 59.98 15.81 11.46
N SER A 259 60.10 14.69 10.75
CA SER A 259 61.40 14.12 10.39
C SER A 259 62.18 15.04 9.45
N GLU A 260 61.53 15.67 8.47
CA GLU A 260 62.15 16.63 7.56
C GLU A 260 62.62 17.89 8.31
N GLN A 261 61.75 18.47 9.15
CA GLN A 261 62.12 19.65 9.95
C GLN A 261 63.26 19.37 10.93
N ASN A 262 63.28 18.19 11.55
CA ASN A 262 64.39 17.79 12.43
C ASN A 262 65.69 17.62 11.64
N ASN A 263 65.64 16.98 10.46
CA ASN A 263 66.80 16.84 9.58
C ASN A 263 67.32 18.20 9.10
N GLU A 264 66.44 19.12 8.70
CA GLU A 264 66.82 20.48 8.29
C GLU A 264 67.43 21.27 9.45
N ALA A 265 66.84 21.18 10.64
CA ALA A 265 67.38 21.81 11.85
C ALA A 265 68.77 21.26 12.19
N GLU A 266 68.97 19.95 12.12
CA GLU A 266 70.29 19.33 12.32
C GLU A 266 71.32 19.79 11.28
N GLN A 267 70.95 19.83 10.00
CA GLN A 267 71.84 20.34 8.95
C GLN A 267 72.23 21.81 9.16
N LEU A 268 71.28 22.65 9.57
CA LEU A 268 71.53 24.06 9.88
C LEU A 268 72.47 24.22 11.09
N VAL A 269 72.28 23.42 12.14
CA VAL A 269 73.16 23.41 13.32
C VAL A 269 74.57 22.98 12.92
N ILE A 270 74.71 21.92 12.12
CA ILE A 270 76.02 21.46 11.62
C ILE A 270 76.68 22.55 10.77
N ALA A 271 75.95 23.20 9.87
CA ALA A 271 76.46 24.28 9.03
C ALA A 271 76.93 25.49 9.86
N LYS A 272 76.16 25.90 10.87
CA LYS A 272 76.52 27.01 11.77
C LYS A 272 77.73 26.70 12.64
N ASN A 273 77.84 25.46 13.11
CA ASN A 273 79.02 25.00 13.86
C ASN A 273 80.27 25.01 12.96
N LEU A 274 80.18 24.54 11.72
CA LEU A 274 81.28 24.59 10.76
C LEU A 274 81.72 26.03 10.47
N GLU A 275 80.77 26.95 10.26
CA GLU A 275 81.04 28.37 10.05
C GLU A 275 81.79 28.99 11.25
N THR A 276 81.36 28.64 12.47
CA THR A 276 81.98 29.11 13.72
C THR A 276 83.40 28.58 13.88
N GLU A 277 83.62 27.29 13.61
CA GLU A 277 84.93 26.66 13.65
C GLU A 277 85.90 27.25 12.61
N LEU A 278 85.42 27.58 11.41
CA LEU A 278 86.23 28.25 10.39
C LEU A 278 86.67 29.66 10.85
N LYS A 279 85.75 30.45 11.41
CA LYS A 279 86.06 31.78 11.95
C LYS A 279 87.07 31.70 13.11
N ARG A 280 86.95 30.71 14.00
CA ARG A 280 87.92 30.47 15.09
C ARG A 280 89.31 30.12 14.54
N LYS A 281 89.40 29.23 13.56
CA LYS A 281 90.69 28.87 12.94
C LYS A 281 91.34 30.05 12.23
N GLU A 282 90.55 30.92 11.60
CA GLU A 282 91.05 32.15 10.99
C GLU A 282 91.61 33.12 12.04
N ALA A 283 90.87 33.34 13.13
CA ALA A 283 91.32 34.17 14.24
C ALA A 283 92.63 33.65 14.87
N HIS A 284 92.72 32.35 15.14
CA HIS A 284 93.95 31.73 15.64
C HIS A 284 95.12 31.84 14.66
N ARG A 285 94.87 31.77 13.35
CA ARG A 285 95.92 31.97 12.34
C ARG A 285 96.48 33.39 12.39
N GLN A 286 95.61 34.39 12.57
CA GLN A 286 96.03 35.79 12.70
C GLN A 286 96.81 36.04 14.00
N GLU A 287 96.37 35.47 15.12
CA GLU A 287 97.10 35.51 16.39
C GLU A 287 98.50 34.90 16.26
N GLY A 288 98.61 33.71 15.65
CA GLY A 288 99.89 33.04 15.44
C GLY A 288 100.87 33.86 14.60
N ILE A 289 100.40 34.54 13.55
CA ILE A 289 101.24 35.45 12.74
C ILE A 289 101.71 36.65 13.57
N ALA A 290 100.86 37.18 14.45
CA ALA A 290 101.23 38.30 15.32
C ALA A 290 102.25 37.90 16.40
N GLU A 291 102.08 36.73 17.01
CA GLU A 291 103.04 36.20 17.99
C GLU A 291 104.40 35.91 17.37
N GLU A 292 104.46 35.28 16.20
CA GLU A 292 105.73 34.99 15.52
C GLU A 292 106.50 36.28 15.19
N ASN A 293 105.81 37.34 14.78
CA ASN A 293 106.42 38.65 14.53
C ASN A 293 107.00 39.26 15.82
N LYS A 294 106.27 39.16 16.94
CA LYS A 294 106.74 39.66 18.25
C LYS A 294 107.96 38.88 18.75
N GLU A 295 107.98 37.56 18.62
CA GLU A 295 109.13 36.75 19.02
C GLU A 295 110.39 37.09 18.22
N ARG A 296 110.25 37.35 16.92
CA ARG A 296 111.38 37.81 16.08
C ARG A 296 112.00 39.10 16.61
N GLU A 297 111.18 40.07 17.05
CA GLU A 297 111.69 41.32 17.63
C GLU A 297 112.44 41.08 18.95
N ILE A 298 111.91 40.22 19.82
CA ILE A 298 112.53 39.89 21.12
C ILE A 298 113.87 39.18 20.93
N ILE A 299 113.97 38.25 19.97
CA ILE A 299 115.23 37.52 19.70
C ILE A 299 116.34 38.47 19.24
N VAL A 300 116.01 39.45 18.40
CA VAL A 300 116.97 40.47 17.95
C VAL A 300 117.48 41.31 19.13
N ALA A 301 116.59 41.70 20.04
CA ALA A 301 116.97 42.44 21.24
C ALA A 301 117.85 41.62 22.20
N ARG A 302 117.52 40.34 22.44
CA ARG A 302 118.28 39.48 23.36
C ARG A 302 119.71 39.22 22.88
N LYS A 303 119.91 38.96 21.58
CA LYS A 303 121.25 38.72 21.02
C LYS A 303 122.19 39.91 21.18
N ASN A 304 121.68 41.14 21.15
CA ASN A 304 122.50 42.33 21.37
C ASN A 304 122.97 42.43 22.83
N LYS A 305 122.15 41.97 23.79
CA LYS A 305 122.48 42.01 25.23
C LYS A 305 123.48 40.94 25.65
N GLU A 306 123.35 39.71 25.14
CA GLU A 306 124.26 38.60 25.44
C GLU A 306 125.72 38.89 25.02
N ARG A 307 125.91 39.69 23.97
CA ARG A 307 127.24 40.06 23.48
C ARG A 307 128.00 40.98 24.44
N THR A 308 127.29 41.79 25.24
CA THR A 308 127.88 42.65 26.28
C THR A 308 128.23 41.86 27.55
N GLU A 309 127.38 40.91 27.96
CA GLU A 309 127.55 40.16 29.21
C GLU A 309 128.72 39.15 29.17
N ALA A 310 129.08 38.63 28.00
CA ALA A 310 130.20 37.69 27.86
C ALA A 310 131.58 38.26 28.25
N VAL A 311 131.77 39.58 28.15
CA VAL A 311 133.06 40.23 28.46
C VAL A 311 133.28 40.37 29.97
N GLU A 312 132.22 40.46 30.78
CA GLU A 312 132.34 40.61 32.24
C GLU A 312 132.59 39.27 32.95
N ASN A 313 132.07 38.17 32.43
CA ASN A 313 132.13 36.87 33.10
C ASN A 313 133.54 36.24 33.17
N GLU A 314 134.45 36.55 32.24
CA GLU A 314 135.82 36.03 32.29
C GLU A 314 136.62 36.51 33.52
N ARG A 315 136.25 37.65 34.13
CA ARG A 315 136.92 38.13 35.35
C ARG A 315 136.53 37.36 36.60
N ILE A 316 135.34 36.74 36.62
CA ILE A 316 134.73 36.16 37.83
C ILE A 316 135.25 34.74 38.11
N GLU A 317 135.67 33.98 37.10
CA GLU A 317 136.10 32.58 37.32
C GLU A 317 137.39 32.44 38.15
N ILE A 318 138.24 33.46 38.18
CA ILE A 318 139.50 33.44 38.95
C ILE A 318 139.23 33.39 40.47
N ASP A 319 138.11 33.97 40.95
CA ASP A 319 137.82 34.09 42.39
C ASP A 319 137.27 32.79 43.00
N ARG A 320 136.67 31.89 42.20
CA ARG A 320 135.98 30.68 42.71
C ARG A 320 136.93 29.57 43.19
N LEU A 321 138.18 29.54 42.74
CA LEU A 321 139.11 28.44 43.06
C LEU A 321 139.59 28.43 44.53
N LEU A 322 139.33 29.47 45.32
CA LEU A 322 139.81 29.61 46.71
C LEU A 322 138.87 29.02 47.79
N GLU A 323 137.59 28.77 47.52
CA GLU A 323 136.63 28.36 48.57
C GLU A 323 136.59 26.85 48.88
N VAL A 324 137.19 26.00 48.06
CA VAL A 324 137.03 24.53 48.13
C VAL A 324 137.82 23.87 49.28
N GLU A 325 138.82 24.51 49.88
CA GLU A 325 139.73 23.83 50.82
C GLU A 325 139.19 23.67 52.28
N LYS A 326 138.16 24.41 52.69
CA LYS A 326 137.76 24.48 54.11
C LYS A 326 136.68 23.49 54.59
N LYS A 327 136.05 22.69 53.72
CA LYS A 327 134.79 22.00 54.06
C LYS A 327 134.84 20.49 54.35
N GLU A 328 136.01 19.83 54.34
CA GLU A 328 136.09 18.35 54.35
C GLU A 328 136.51 17.64 55.66
N ARG A 329 136.55 18.27 56.85
CA ARG A 329 137.17 17.62 58.04
C ARG A 329 136.31 17.20 59.24
N SER A 330 134.97 17.23 59.21
CA SER A 330 134.20 16.89 60.43
C SER A 330 132.97 16.00 60.23
N VAL A 331 133.16 14.73 60.59
CA VAL A 331 132.17 13.75 61.09
C VAL A 331 131.73 12.66 60.10
N GLY A 332 132.47 11.54 60.18
CA GLY A 332 131.96 10.18 60.16
C GLY A 332 131.89 9.62 61.60
N GLU A 333 131.21 8.48 61.78
CA GLU A 333 130.98 7.71 63.02
C GLU A 333 129.75 8.11 63.87
N ALA A 334 128.59 7.48 63.57
CA ALA A 334 127.54 7.06 64.52
C ALA A 334 126.28 6.60 63.76
N ARG A 335 126.44 5.65 62.82
CA ARG A 335 125.31 4.95 62.22
C ARG A 335 125.56 3.45 62.40
N ILE A 336 124.55 2.76 62.92
CA ILE A 336 124.48 1.31 63.23
C ILE A 336 124.71 1.00 64.73
N GLU A 337 123.84 1.55 65.59
CA GLU A 337 123.48 0.93 66.87
C GLU A 337 122.13 1.50 67.36
N LYS A 338 121.07 0.69 67.22
CA LYS A 338 119.69 0.75 67.79
C LYS A 338 118.67 0.34 66.73
N GLU A 339 118.47 -0.98 66.57
CA GLU A 339 117.46 -1.78 67.29
C GLU A 339 116.05 -1.44 66.77
N LYS A 340 115.32 -2.26 66.00
CA LYS A 340 115.18 -3.73 65.91
C LYS A 340 114.91 -4.44 67.24
N VAL A 341 113.75 -4.09 67.81
CA VAL A 341 113.02 -4.73 68.93
C VAL A 341 111.55 -4.38 68.66
N LEU A 342 110.51 -5.22 68.73
CA LEU A 342 110.27 -6.66 68.88
C LEU A 342 108.76 -6.81 68.53
N GLU A 343 108.31 -7.81 67.80
CA GLU A 343 107.60 -8.99 68.33
C GLU A 343 107.15 -8.92 69.80
N ALA A 344 106.15 -8.11 70.10
CA ALA A 344 105.34 -8.30 71.30
C ALA A 344 103.98 -7.62 71.15
N LYS A 345 102.95 -8.39 70.79
CA LYS A 345 101.63 -8.40 71.44
C LYS A 345 100.63 -9.29 70.69
N LYS A 346 100.74 -10.58 70.99
CA LYS A 346 99.58 -11.46 71.19
C LYS A 346 99.56 -11.84 72.67
N ARG A 347 98.35 -11.89 73.23
CA ARG A 347 97.93 -12.26 74.60
C ARG A 347 97.63 -11.08 75.51
N ASP A 348 96.34 -10.80 75.64
CA ASP A 348 95.61 -10.72 76.91
C ASP A 348 94.21 -11.30 76.63
N ILE A 349 94.03 -12.63 76.71
CA ILE A 349 93.70 -13.51 77.85
C ILE A 349 92.20 -13.86 77.86
N GLN A 350 91.94 -15.13 77.53
CA GLN A 350 90.85 -15.92 78.09
C GLN A 350 91.29 -16.45 79.45
N ALA A 351 90.56 -16.08 80.50
CA ALA A 351 90.31 -16.83 81.72
C ALA A 351 89.47 -15.87 82.57
N ILE A 352 88.17 -16.07 82.74
CA ILE A 352 87.65 -16.91 83.82
C ILE A 352 86.30 -17.48 83.37
N ILE A 353 86.30 -18.77 83.07
CA ILE A 353 85.14 -19.65 83.26
C ILE A 353 85.25 -20.14 84.71
N LYS A 354 84.12 -20.11 85.44
CA LYS A 354 83.83 -20.82 86.71
C LYS A 354 84.47 -20.30 88.01
N GLU A 355 83.80 -19.32 88.62
CA GLU A 355 83.45 -19.23 90.06
C GLU A 355 82.83 -17.84 90.25
N ARG A 356 81.52 -17.61 90.41
CA ARG A 356 80.47 -18.15 91.32
C ARG A 356 79.15 -17.82 90.61
N LYS A 357 78.13 -18.66 90.44
CA LYS A 357 77.38 -19.48 91.42
C LYS A 357 77.03 -18.75 92.72
N ALA A 358 76.24 -17.69 92.55
CA ALA A 358 75.15 -17.16 93.39
C ALA A 358 74.85 -15.80 92.76
N GLU A 359 73.85 -15.61 91.89
CA GLU A 359 72.45 -15.51 92.26
C GLU A 359 71.67 -15.20 90.97
N GLU A 360 71.11 -16.23 90.32
CA GLU A 360 70.20 -16.04 89.16
C GLU A 360 69.12 -17.14 89.17
N LYS A 361 68.65 -17.46 90.38
CA LYS A 361 67.41 -18.21 90.60
C LYS A 361 66.33 -17.20 90.97
N LYS A 362 65.64 -16.64 89.96
CA LYS A 362 64.26 -16.12 90.13
C LYS A 362 63.50 -15.82 88.83
N THR A 363 64.12 -15.85 87.65
CA THR A 363 63.48 -15.38 86.40
C THR A 363 63.44 -16.43 85.28
N ILE A 364 63.12 -17.70 85.61
CA ILE A 364 62.89 -18.75 84.59
C ILE A 364 61.45 -19.28 84.62
N GLU A 365 60.67 -19.03 85.68
CA GLU A 365 59.29 -19.51 85.77
C GLU A 365 58.25 -18.62 85.05
N GLU A 366 58.59 -17.36 84.73
CA GLU A 366 57.69 -16.46 83.98
C GLU A 366 57.93 -16.49 82.47
N ASP A 367 59.19 -16.54 82.01
CA ASP A 367 59.50 -16.54 80.57
C ASP A 367 59.10 -17.84 79.85
N GLN A 368 59.09 -18.99 80.54
CA GLN A 368 58.59 -20.25 79.96
C GLN A 368 57.07 -20.24 79.75
N LYS A 369 56.29 -19.64 80.67
CA LYS A 369 54.82 -19.58 80.52
C LYS A 369 54.39 -18.65 79.39
N ILE A 370 55.16 -17.60 79.11
CA ILE A 370 54.86 -16.65 78.02
C ILE A 370 55.20 -17.29 76.66
N GLN A 371 56.31 -18.01 76.53
CA GLN A 371 56.66 -18.75 75.30
C GLN A 371 55.65 -19.85 74.99
N ASP A 372 55.23 -20.63 75.99
CA ASP A 372 54.25 -21.70 75.81
C ASP A 372 52.86 -21.16 75.40
N ALA A 373 52.46 -19.99 75.93
CA ALA A 373 51.20 -19.33 75.56
C ALA A 373 51.21 -18.79 74.12
N ILE A 374 52.35 -18.28 73.64
CA ILE A 374 52.50 -17.78 72.27
C ILE A 374 52.45 -18.96 71.28
N GLN A 375 53.16 -20.05 71.55
CA GLN A 375 53.16 -21.22 70.65
C GLN A 375 51.80 -21.93 70.60
N LEU A 376 51.06 -22.00 71.71
CA LEU A 376 49.68 -22.51 71.72
C LEU A 376 48.73 -21.61 70.92
N ALA A 377 48.85 -20.28 71.06
CA ALA A 377 48.00 -19.34 70.33
C ALA A 377 48.28 -19.34 68.81
N GLU A 378 49.54 -19.53 68.41
CA GLU A 378 49.95 -19.59 67.01
C GLU A 378 49.46 -20.88 66.33
N ALA A 379 49.59 -22.02 67.00
CA ALA A 379 49.07 -23.32 66.53
C ALA A 379 47.54 -23.34 66.43
N GLU A 380 46.82 -22.72 67.38
CA GLU A 380 45.35 -22.64 67.34
C GLU A 380 44.88 -21.75 66.17
N ARG A 381 45.62 -20.68 65.86
CA ARG A 381 45.32 -19.75 64.76
C ARG A 381 45.58 -20.40 63.40
N GLU A 382 46.69 -21.14 63.25
CA GLU A 382 46.96 -21.92 62.03
C GLU A 382 45.90 -23.00 61.79
N ARG A 383 45.48 -23.71 62.86
CA ARG A 383 44.41 -24.71 62.75
C ARG A 383 43.08 -24.09 62.32
N GLN A 384 42.70 -22.92 62.87
CA GLN A 384 41.49 -22.22 62.46
C GLN A 384 41.56 -21.73 61.01
N VAL A 385 42.71 -21.18 60.57
CA VAL A 385 42.90 -20.75 59.19
C VAL A 385 42.84 -21.94 58.22
N ALA A 386 43.46 -23.08 58.58
CA ALA A 386 43.39 -24.30 57.78
C ALA A 386 41.95 -24.84 57.68
N MET A 387 41.19 -24.84 58.78
CA MET A 387 39.81 -25.29 58.80
C MET A 387 38.87 -24.38 57.99
N ILE A 388 39.06 -23.05 58.09
CA ILE A 388 38.33 -22.06 57.28
C ILE A 388 38.65 -22.22 55.80
N ASN A 389 39.92 -22.49 55.44
CA ASN A 389 40.30 -22.72 54.04
C ASN A 389 39.71 -24.02 53.49
N VAL A 390 39.72 -25.11 54.26
CA VAL A 390 39.08 -26.38 53.88
C VAL A 390 37.56 -26.20 53.75
N GLN A 391 36.93 -25.45 54.64
CA GLN A 391 35.50 -25.19 54.58
C GLN A 391 35.14 -24.31 53.38
N LYS A 392 35.94 -23.27 53.11
CA LYS A 392 35.78 -22.41 51.92
C LYS A 392 35.90 -23.21 50.64
N THR A 393 36.92 -24.07 50.49
CA THR A 393 37.09 -24.89 49.27
C THR A 393 36.00 -25.95 49.12
N THR A 394 35.53 -26.55 50.22
CA THR A 394 34.42 -27.50 50.20
C THR A 394 33.11 -26.81 49.80
N GLU A 395 32.85 -25.61 50.30
CA GLU A 395 31.67 -24.82 49.94
C GLU A 395 31.71 -24.35 48.48
N THR A 396 32.86 -23.89 47.95
CA THR A 396 32.96 -23.57 46.52
C THR A 396 32.76 -24.79 45.64
N GLN A 397 33.38 -25.93 45.97
CA GLN A 397 33.20 -27.17 45.20
C GLN A 397 31.74 -27.64 45.21
N LYS A 398 31.08 -27.58 46.37
CA LYS A 398 29.67 -27.92 46.49
C LYS A 398 28.79 -27.00 45.66
N VAL A 399 29.05 -25.68 45.64
CA VAL A 399 28.31 -24.71 44.83
C VAL A 399 28.54 -24.92 43.34
N GLU A 400 29.78 -25.22 42.92
CA GLU A 400 30.11 -25.54 41.53
C GLU A 400 29.45 -26.84 41.07
N GLU A 401 29.46 -27.89 41.88
CA GLU A 401 28.77 -29.14 41.59
C GLU A 401 27.25 -28.96 41.52
N THR A 402 26.64 -28.22 42.44
CA THR A 402 25.19 -27.95 42.39
C THR A 402 24.81 -27.13 41.15
N ARG A 403 25.62 -26.12 40.79
CA ARG A 403 25.37 -25.32 39.59
C ARG A 403 25.57 -26.12 38.31
N ARG A 404 26.57 -27.02 38.26
CA ARG A 404 26.76 -27.94 37.14
C ARG A 404 25.58 -28.89 37.02
N ALA A 405 25.13 -29.49 38.12
CA ALA A 405 23.96 -30.38 38.12
C ALA A 405 22.67 -29.66 37.72
N GLU A 406 22.46 -28.40 38.15
CA GLU A 406 21.32 -27.58 37.73
C GLU A 406 21.41 -27.18 36.24
N ALA A 407 22.59 -26.82 35.75
CA ALA A 407 22.80 -26.51 34.34
C ALA A 407 22.59 -27.74 33.45
N GLU A 408 23.06 -28.92 33.87
CA GLU A 408 22.84 -30.18 33.16
C GLU A 408 21.36 -30.57 33.12
N LYS A 409 20.63 -30.39 34.23
CA LYS A 409 19.17 -30.58 34.26
C LYS A 409 18.46 -29.62 33.30
N ALA A 410 18.81 -28.34 33.31
CA ALA A 410 18.21 -27.35 32.41
C ALA A 410 18.50 -27.67 30.94
N VAL A 411 19.72 -28.10 30.60
CA VAL A 411 20.08 -28.52 29.23
C VAL A 411 19.32 -29.78 28.82
N ALA A 412 19.13 -30.74 29.72
CA ALA A 412 18.35 -31.95 29.46
C ALA A 412 16.86 -31.64 29.24
N GLU A 413 16.27 -30.74 30.04
CA GLU A 413 14.88 -30.29 29.88
C GLU A 413 14.67 -29.53 28.57
N ILE A 414 15.58 -28.61 28.22
CA ILE A 414 15.50 -27.87 26.95
C ILE A 414 15.64 -28.83 25.76
N LYS A 415 16.56 -29.81 25.82
CA LYS A 415 16.68 -30.83 24.77
C LYS A 415 15.42 -31.69 24.67
N ALA A 416 14.82 -32.08 25.78
CA ALA A 416 13.56 -32.83 25.78
C ALA A 416 12.41 -32.02 25.16
N GLN A 417 12.30 -30.73 25.52
CA GLN A 417 11.32 -29.82 24.92
C GLN A 417 11.57 -29.61 23.43
N GLN A 418 12.83 -29.44 23.01
CA GLN A 418 13.18 -29.30 21.61
C GLN A 418 12.77 -30.53 20.79
N ILE A 419 12.98 -31.75 21.32
CA ILE A 419 12.57 -33.00 20.67
C ILE A 419 11.04 -33.07 20.55
N ILE A 420 10.29 -32.66 21.57
CA ILE A 420 8.82 -32.63 21.53
C ILE A 420 8.34 -31.61 20.50
N ILE A 421 8.89 -30.39 20.51
CA ILE A 421 8.54 -29.33 19.56
C ILE A 421 8.86 -29.76 18.13
N GLU A 422 10.01 -30.39 17.90
CA GLU A 422 10.40 -30.89 16.58
C GLU A 422 9.50 -32.04 16.12
N ALA A 423 9.11 -32.94 17.03
CA ALA A 423 8.17 -34.02 16.74
C ALA A 423 6.76 -33.49 16.42
N ASP A 424 6.26 -32.51 17.16
CA ASP A 424 4.97 -31.87 16.92
C ASP A 424 4.99 -31.05 15.62
N ALA A 425 6.08 -30.35 15.33
CA ALA A 425 6.27 -29.63 14.08
C ALA A 425 6.28 -30.60 12.88
N LYS A 426 6.98 -31.74 12.99
CA LYS A 426 6.98 -32.79 11.96
C LYS A 426 5.59 -33.41 11.78
N LYS A 427 4.88 -33.70 12.88
CA LYS A 427 3.51 -34.23 12.83
C LYS A 427 2.55 -33.24 12.16
N ALA A 428 2.60 -31.97 12.53
CA ALA A 428 1.78 -30.92 11.94
C ALA A 428 2.11 -30.70 10.45
N ALA A 429 3.40 -30.73 10.07
CA ALA A 429 3.81 -30.64 8.67
C ALA A 429 3.28 -31.82 7.84
N GLN A 430 3.39 -33.05 8.35
CA GLN A 430 2.86 -34.25 7.69
C GLN A 430 1.34 -34.24 7.59
N GLN A 431 0.62 -33.75 8.61
CA GLN A 431 -0.83 -33.58 8.56
C GLN A 431 -1.25 -32.57 7.50
N LYS A 432 -0.61 -31.39 7.47
CA LYS A 432 -0.88 -30.37 6.45
C LYS A 432 -0.54 -30.85 5.04
N GLU A 433 0.53 -31.61 4.88
CA GLU A 433 0.89 -32.19 3.59
C GLU A 433 -0.11 -33.27 3.15
N ALA A 434 -0.61 -34.09 4.08
CA ALA A 434 -1.66 -35.07 3.81
C ALA A 434 -3.00 -34.40 3.47
N GLU A 435 -3.38 -33.34 4.17
CA GLU A 435 -4.56 -32.53 3.86
C GLU A 435 -4.41 -31.84 2.49
N ALA A 436 -3.25 -31.26 2.19
CA ALA A 436 -2.97 -30.66 0.89
C ALA A 436 -3.07 -31.69 -0.24
N ARG A 437 -2.54 -32.90 -0.05
CA ARG A 437 -2.70 -34.00 -1.02
C ARG A 437 -4.14 -34.45 -1.16
N LYS A 438 -4.91 -34.51 -0.07
CA LYS A 438 -6.33 -34.87 -0.09
C LYS A 438 -7.14 -33.82 -0.85
N ILE A 439 -6.92 -32.54 -0.57
CA ILE A 439 -7.57 -31.42 -1.25
C ILE A 439 -7.16 -31.40 -2.73
N ALA A 440 -5.89 -31.62 -3.06
CA ALA A 440 -5.44 -31.70 -4.45
C ALA A 440 -6.05 -32.89 -5.20
N ALA A 441 -6.22 -34.03 -4.54
CA ALA A 441 -6.89 -35.20 -5.11
C ALA A 441 -8.40 -34.96 -5.29
N GLU A 442 -9.06 -34.31 -4.33
CA GLU A 442 -10.47 -33.92 -4.41
C GLU A 442 -10.70 -32.84 -5.48
N ALA A 443 -9.82 -31.86 -5.59
CA ALA A 443 -9.85 -30.84 -6.64
C ALA A 443 -9.68 -31.47 -8.02
N LYS A 444 -8.72 -32.39 -8.18
CA LYS A 444 -8.53 -33.12 -9.43
C LYS A 444 -9.71 -34.03 -9.76
N ALA A 445 -10.29 -34.71 -8.77
CA ALA A 445 -11.50 -35.52 -8.95
C ALA A 445 -12.72 -34.65 -9.31
N ALA A 446 -12.84 -33.44 -8.75
CA ALA A 446 -13.89 -32.50 -9.09
C ALA A 446 -13.70 -31.93 -10.51
N GLU A 447 -12.47 -31.57 -10.90
CA GLU A 447 -12.14 -31.16 -12.27
C GLU A 447 -12.48 -32.27 -13.27
N GLU A 448 -12.03 -33.50 -13.02
CA GLU A 448 -12.35 -34.66 -13.86
C GLU A 448 -13.86 -34.96 -13.88
N ALA A 449 -14.58 -34.78 -12.78
CA ALA A 449 -16.04 -34.94 -12.73
C ALA A 449 -16.77 -33.83 -13.52
N THR A 450 -16.29 -32.59 -13.49
CA THR A 450 -16.85 -31.49 -14.30
C THR A 450 -16.58 -31.69 -15.79
N VAL A 451 -15.38 -32.17 -16.16
CA VAL A 451 -15.07 -32.54 -17.54
C VAL A 451 -15.92 -33.74 -17.97
N GLY A 452 -16.09 -34.75 -17.12
CA GLY A 452 -16.95 -35.91 -17.38
C GLY A 452 -18.44 -35.56 -17.51
N LEU A 453 -18.95 -34.61 -16.72
CA LEU A 453 -20.32 -34.10 -16.85
C LEU A 453 -20.50 -33.28 -18.14
N ALA A 454 -19.53 -32.43 -18.48
CA ALA A 454 -19.54 -31.69 -19.74
C ALA A 454 -19.43 -32.64 -20.96
N GLU A 455 -18.61 -33.68 -20.88
CA GLU A 455 -18.52 -34.73 -21.92
C GLU A 455 -19.81 -35.55 -22.01
N ALA A 456 -20.46 -35.87 -20.90
CA ALA A 456 -21.74 -36.56 -20.88
C ALA A 456 -22.88 -35.71 -21.46
N GLU A 457 -22.94 -34.41 -21.14
CA GLU A 457 -23.90 -33.47 -21.73
C GLU A 457 -23.64 -33.26 -23.23
N VAL A 458 -22.38 -33.15 -23.64
CA VAL A 458 -22.01 -33.08 -25.07
C VAL A 458 -22.35 -34.39 -25.78
N MET A 459 -22.20 -35.54 -25.12
CA MET A 459 -22.57 -36.84 -25.67
C MET A 459 -24.09 -37.00 -25.77
N GLN A 460 -24.87 -36.50 -24.81
CA GLN A 460 -26.33 -36.45 -24.88
C GLN A 460 -26.81 -35.50 -25.97
N ALA A 461 -26.26 -34.29 -26.05
CA ALA A 461 -26.58 -33.33 -27.10
C ALA A 461 -26.19 -33.85 -28.49
N ARG A 462 -25.05 -34.56 -28.61
CA ARG A 462 -24.65 -35.24 -29.85
C ARG A 462 -25.54 -36.44 -30.15
N ALA A 463 -26.00 -37.19 -29.16
CA ALA A 463 -26.92 -38.30 -29.36
C ALA A 463 -28.31 -37.81 -29.79
N GLU A 464 -28.83 -36.73 -29.19
CA GLU A 464 -30.08 -36.08 -29.60
C GLU A 464 -29.95 -35.47 -31.00
N ALA A 465 -28.84 -34.78 -31.29
CA ALA A 465 -28.55 -34.28 -32.63
C ALA A 465 -28.43 -35.42 -33.65
N SER A 466 -27.80 -36.54 -33.27
CA SER A 466 -27.68 -37.73 -34.11
C SER A 466 -28.99 -38.51 -34.25
N GLU A 467 -29.90 -38.49 -33.27
CA GLU A 467 -31.27 -39.01 -33.41
C GLU A 467 -32.10 -38.12 -34.34
N LEU A 468 -31.95 -36.80 -34.24
CA LEU A 468 -32.59 -35.83 -35.14
C LEU A 468 -32.06 -35.99 -36.56
N GLU A 469 -30.74 -36.00 -36.75
CA GLU A 469 -30.09 -36.28 -38.03
C GLU A 469 -30.45 -37.68 -38.54
N GLY A 470 -30.44 -38.70 -37.68
CA GLY A 470 -30.85 -40.06 -38.02
C GLY A 470 -32.33 -40.17 -38.40
N SER A 471 -33.22 -39.35 -37.81
CA SER A 471 -34.64 -39.28 -38.18
C SER A 471 -34.86 -38.54 -39.50
N VAL A 472 -34.03 -37.53 -39.77
CA VAL A 472 -34.02 -36.78 -41.04
C VAL A 472 -33.44 -37.66 -42.13
N GLU A 473 -32.33 -38.35 -41.89
CA GLU A 473 -31.72 -39.33 -42.77
C GLU A 473 -32.63 -40.53 -42.97
N ALA A 474 -33.31 -41.04 -41.95
CA ALA A 474 -34.30 -42.11 -42.11
C ALA A 474 -35.47 -41.66 -42.98
N ARG A 475 -35.99 -40.44 -42.82
CA ARG A 475 -37.02 -39.87 -43.71
C ARG A 475 -36.50 -39.64 -45.13
N LEU A 476 -35.24 -39.22 -45.27
CA LEU A 476 -34.62 -38.93 -46.55
C LEU A 476 -34.24 -40.23 -47.28
N ILE A 477 -33.86 -41.28 -46.54
CA ILE A 477 -33.70 -42.67 -47.00
C ILE A 477 -35.06 -43.28 -47.30
N GLU A 478 -36.12 -43.03 -46.54
CA GLU A 478 -37.47 -43.51 -46.86
C GLU A 478 -38.01 -42.86 -48.14
N GLN A 479 -37.76 -41.56 -48.32
CA GLN A 479 -38.08 -40.84 -49.57
C GLN A 479 -37.19 -41.26 -50.75
N LYS A 480 -35.88 -41.42 -50.53
CA LYS A 480 -34.96 -41.97 -51.54
C LYS A 480 -35.28 -43.42 -51.86
N ALA A 481 -35.67 -44.24 -50.89
CA ALA A 481 -36.05 -45.63 -51.06
C ALA A 481 -37.43 -45.77 -51.72
N LEU A 482 -38.37 -44.84 -51.50
CA LEU A 482 -39.60 -44.76 -52.29
C LEU A 482 -39.35 -44.32 -53.74
N ALA A 483 -38.37 -43.44 -53.96
CA ALA A 483 -37.94 -43.03 -55.29
C ALA A 483 -37.11 -44.12 -56.01
N GLU A 484 -36.23 -44.80 -55.27
CA GLU A 484 -35.40 -45.90 -55.73
C GLU A 484 -36.20 -47.18 -55.87
N ALA A 485 -37.19 -47.48 -55.04
CA ALA A 485 -38.11 -48.60 -55.25
C ALA A 485 -38.90 -48.44 -56.55
N LYS A 486 -39.33 -47.21 -56.88
CA LYS A 486 -39.93 -46.90 -58.19
C LYS A 486 -38.91 -47.00 -59.34
N ALA A 487 -37.64 -46.65 -59.10
CA ALA A 487 -36.58 -46.77 -60.10
C ALA A 487 -36.03 -48.21 -60.25
N ILE A 488 -36.11 -49.03 -59.19
CA ILE A 488 -35.67 -50.41 -59.09
C ILE A 488 -36.77 -51.34 -59.57
N GLU A 489 -38.06 -51.06 -59.41
CA GLU A 489 -39.11 -51.77 -60.14
C GLU A 489 -38.90 -51.63 -61.66
N ALA A 490 -38.56 -50.42 -62.12
CA ALA A 490 -38.24 -50.16 -63.53
C ALA A 490 -36.90 -50.77 -64.00
N LYS A 491 -35.88 -50.88 -63.12
CA LYS A 491 -34.57 -51.49 -63.45
C LYS A 491 -34.51 -53.01 -63.21
N ALA A 492 -35.32 -53.57 -62.31
CA ALA A 492 -35.37 -54.99 -61.96
C ALA A 492 -36.12 -55.81 -63.00
N GLU A 493 -37.09 -55.23 -63.71
CA GLU A 493 -37.63 -55.85 -64.93
C GLU A 493 -36.58 -55.94 -66.05
N ALA A 494 -35.58 -55.05 -66.07
CA ALA A 494 -34.50 -55.04 -67.06
C ALA A 494 -33.30 -55.94 -66.66
N SER A 495 -32.88 -55.95 -65.38
CA SER A 495 -31.70 -56.70 -64.91
C SER A 495 -31.96 -58.17 -64.61
N ARG A 496 -33.23 -58.56 -64.34
CA ARG A 496 -33.63 -59.97 -64.21
C ARG A 496 -33.44 -60.76 -65.52
N LYS A 497 -33.32 -60.08 -66.66
CA LYS A 497 -32.95 -60.68 -67.96
C LYS A 497 -31.44 -60.77 -68.22
N GLN A 498 -30.58 -60.09 -67.45
CA GLN A 498 -29.12 -60.10 -67.65
C GLN A 498 -28.36 -60.92 -66.58
N GLY A 499 -28.83 -60.98 -65.33
CA GLY A 499 -28.12 -61.69 -64.24
C GLY A 499 -28.15 -63.23 -64.29
N LEU A 500 -29.04 -63.82 -65.09
CA LEU A 500 -29.06 -65.28 -65.32
C LEU A 500 -27.88 -65.78 -66.16
N ALA A 501 -27.09 -64.88 -66.77
CA ALA A 501 -25.98 -65.22 -67.66
C ALA A 501 -24.57 -65.08 -67.02
N GLU A 502 -24.43 -64.41 -65.87
CA GLU A 502 -23.10 -64.15 -65.26
C GLU A 502 -22.75 -65.03 -64.06
N ALA A 503 -23.73 -65.74 -63.49
CA ALA A 503 -23.49 -66.68 -62.39
C ALA A 503 -22.91 -68.04 -62.84
N GLU A 504 -22.82 -68.28 -64.15
CA GLU A 504 -22.35 -69.54 -64.73
C GLU A 504 -20.82 -69.55 -65.00
N VAL A 505 -20.15 -68.39 -64.98
CA VAL A 505 -18.75 -68.26 -65.42
C VAL A 505 -17.72 -68.24 -64.26
N ASN A 506 -18.12 -67.87 -63.04
CA ASN A 506 -17.17 -67.80 -61.91
C ASN A 506 -16.94 -69.14 -61.18
N ARG A 507 -17.43 -70.26 -61.76
CA ARG A 507 -17.13 -71.62 -61.29
C ARG A 507 -15.82 -72.18 -61.82
N GLU A 508 -15.14 -71.52 -62.77
CA GLU A 508 -13.91 -72.03 -63.38
C GLU A 508 -12.79 -71.00 -63.35
N LYS A 509 -11.97 -71.06 -62.29
CA LYS A 509 -10.57 -70.62 -62.15
C LYS A 509 -10.24 -70.69 -60.65
N GLY A 510 -10.07 -71.87 -60.06
CA GLY A 510 -9.04 -72.83 -60.47
C GLY A 510 -7.70 -72.38 -59.86
N THR A 511 -7.42 -72.69 -58.60
CA THR A 511 -6.56 -73.84 -58.24
C THR A 511 -5.13 -73.79 -58.78
N VAL A 512 -4.34 -72.75 -58.46
CA VAL A 512 -2.87 -72.87 -58.64
C VAL A 512 -2.03 -72.34 -57.47
N GLU A 513 -2.46 -71.39 -56.65
CA GLU A 513 -1.54 -70.81 -55.63
C GLU A 513 -1.85 -71.23 -54.19
N ALA A 514 -2.31 -72.47 -54.02
CA ALA A 514 -2.61 -73.02 -52.70
C ALA A 514 -1.37 -73.40 -51.89
N GLN A 515 -0.19 -73.65 -52.46
CA GLN A 515 0.84 -74.37 -51.69
C GLN A 515 2.24 -73.96 -52.14
N LEU A 516 2.85 -72.98 -51.45
CA LEU A 516 4.07 -73.31 -50.70
C LEU A 516 4.65 -72.18 -49.82
N ILE A 517 4.40 -70.89 -50.05
CA ILE A 517 5.23 -69.85 -49.38
C ILE A 517 4.44 -68.57 -49.10
N SER A 518 3.90 -68.40 -47.88
CA SER A 518 3.67 -67.09 -47.22
C SER A 518 2.89 -67.19 -45.88
N GLN A 519 2.36 -68.36 -45.51
CA GLN A 519 1.63 -68.56 -44.23
C GLN A 519 2.46 -68.35 -42.94
N LYS A 520 3.68 -67.82 -43.02
CA LYS A 520 4.45 -67.34 -41.86
C LYS A 520 4.69 -65.82 -41.83
N GLY A 521 4.35 -65.08 -42.88
CA GLY A 521 4.56 -63.62 -42.94
C GLY A 521 3.32 -62.76 -42.72
N THR A 522 2.11 -63.31 -42.87
CA THR A 522 0.87 -62.52 -42.90
C THR A 522 0.32 -62.14 -41.52
N SER A 523 0.74 -62.83 -40.46
CA SER A 523 0.27 -62.57 -39.09
C SER A 523 1.01 -61.42 -38.40
N GLU A 524 2.28 -61.18 -38.74
CA GLU A 524 3.11 -60.14 -38.11
C GLU A 524 3.09 -58.82 -38.91
N ALA A 525 3.05 -58.89 -40.25
CA ALA A 525 2.96 -57.70 -41.09
C ALA A 525 1.61 -56.96 -40.97
N SER A 526 0.50 -57.70 -40.88
CA SER A 526 -0.84 -57.09 -40.72
C SER A 526 -1.01 -56.38 -39.39
N VAL A 527 -0.41 -56.92 -38.31
CA VAL A 527 -0.45 -56.30 -36.98
C VAL A 527 0.40 -55.03 -36.93
N ILE A 528 1.56 -55.02 -37.60
CA ILE A 528 2.43 -53.83 -37.68
C ILE A 528 1.79 -52.75 -38.55
N GLU A 529 1.19 -53.10 -39.69
CA GLU A 529 0.52 -52.16 -40.58
C GLU A 529 -0.72 -51.53 -39.91
N LEU A 530 -1.55 -52.33 -39.24
CA LEU A 530 -2.69 -51.83 -38.48
C LEU A 530 -2.27 -50.92 -37.32
N ARG A 531 -1.16 -51.24 -36.63
CA ARG A 531 -0.63 -50.42 -35.53
C ARG A 531 -0.05 -49.11 -36.03
N LEU A 532 0.71 -49.12 -37.13
CA LEU A 532 1.26 -47.89 -37.73
C LEU A 532 0.16 -47.02 -38.34
N ALA A 533 -0.89 -47.62 -38.94
CA ALA A 533 -2.05 -46.89 -39.43
C ALA A 533 -2.88 -46.27 -38.28
N ALA A 534 -3.00 -46.96 -37.15
CA ALA A 534 -3.66 -46.44 -35.95
C ALA A 534 -2.83 -45.33 -35.28
N GLU A 535 -1.51 -45.48 -35.18
CA GLU A 535 -0.60 -44.45 -34.67
C GLU A 535 -0.60 -43.20 -35.58
N ALA A 536 -0.62 -43.38 -36.90
CA ALA A 536 -0.70 -42.28 -37.86
C ALA A 536 -2.04 -41.53 -37.77
N LYS A 537 -3.18 -42.25 -37.66
CA LYS A 537 -4.49 -41.64 -37.43
C LYS A 537 -4.57 -40.92 -36.08
N GLY A 538 -3.97 -41.50 -35.03
CA GLY A 538 -3.90 -40.89 -33.71
C GLY A 538 -3.03 -39.62 -33.68
N LEU A 539 -1.90 -39.60 -34.39
CA LEU A 539 -1.07 -38.41 -34.55
C LEU A 539 -1.76 -37.33 -35.40
N ALA A 540 -2.45 -37.72 -36.48
CA ALA A 540 -3.21 -36.79 -37.30
C ALA A 540 -4.35 -36.14 -36.49
N ALA A 541 -5.12 -36.94 -35.74
CA ALA A 541 -6.17 -36.44 -34.87
C ALA A 541 -5.63 -35.55 -33.73
N LYS A 542 -4.45 -35.88 -33.15
CA LYS A 542 -3.77 -35.01 -32.18
C LYS A 542 -3.29 -33.70 -32.79
N ALA A 543 -2.76 -33.71 -34.01
CA ALA A 543 -2.31 -32.50 -34.70
C ALA A 543 -3.51 -31.60 -35.05
N GLU A 544 -4.64 -32.18 -35.45
CA GLU A 544 -5.88 -31.47 -35.75
C GLU A 544 -6.53 -30.89 -34.48
N ALA A 545 -6.51 -31.65 -33.37
CA ALA A 545 -6.94 -31.17 -32.06
C ALA A 545 -6.02 -30.06 -31.51
N MET A 546 -4.70 -30.15 -31.69
CA MET A 546 -3.77 -29.07 -31.33
C MET A 546 -4.01 -27.82 -32.17
N LYS A 547 -4.28 -27.97 -33.47
CA LYS A 547 -4.61 -26.84 -34.36
C LYS A 547 -5.95 -26.17 -33.98
N ALA A 548 -6.91 -26.93 -33.48
CA ALA A 548 -8.18 -26.41 -32.98
C ALA A 548 -8.03 -25.66 -31.64
N LEU A 549 -7.09 -26.08 -30.78
CA LEU A 549 -6.79 -25.42 -29.49
C LEU A 549 -5.95 -24.13 -29.63
N ASP A 550 -5.09 -24.05 -30.65
CA ASP A 550 -4.19 -22.90 -30.88
C ASP A 550 -4.94 -21.61 -31.29
N GLY A 551 -6.13 -21.74 -31.89
CA GLY A 551 -6.97 -20.59 -32.31
C GLY A 551 -7.58 -19.81 -31.14
N VAL A 552 -8.19 -20.52 -30.18
CA VAL A 552 -8.86 -19.88 -29.03
C VAL A 552 -7.85 -19.27 -28.04
N GLY A 553 -6.68 -19.88 -27.90
CA GLY A 553 -5.59 -19.35 -27.07
C GLY A 553 -5.00 -18.05 -27.62
N ARG A 554 -4.75 -17.98 -28.94
CA ARG A 554 -4.21 -16.77 -29.59
C ARG A 554 -5.17 -15.61 -29.56
N GLU A 555 -6.45 -15.84 -29.83
CA GLU A 555 -7.45 -14.75 -29.78
C GLU A 555 -7.57 -14.14 -28.37
N HIS A 556 -7.47 -14.97 -27.33
CA HIS A 556 -7.45 -14.48 -25.95
C HIS A 556 -6.15 -13.73 -25.60
N GLU A 557 -4.99 -14.20 -26.08
CA GLU A 557 -3.72 -13.49 -25.89
C GLU A 557 -3.70 -12.15 -26.65
N GLU A 558 -4.14 -12.12 -27.90
CA GLU A 558 -4.28 -10.90 -28.70
C GLU A 558 -5.27 -9.92 -28.06
N TYR A 559 -6.42 -10.41 -27.55
CA TYR A 559 -7.38 -9.59 -26.83
C TYR A 559 -6.78 -9.00 -25.55
N LYS A 560 -6.03 -9.79 -24.78
CA LYS A 560 -5.35 -9.34 -23.56
C LYS A 560 -4.27 -8.30 -23.87
N LEU A 561 -3.47 -8.52 -24.92
CA LEU A 561 -2.46 -7.58 -25.37
C LEU A 561 -3.08 -6.26 -25.84
N ARG A 562 -4.21 -6.32 -26.57
CA ARG A 562 -4.95 -5.13 -26.99
C ARG A 562 -5.51 -4.36 -25.79
N LEU A 563 -6.11 -5.05 -24.81
CA LEU A 563 -6.65 -4.43 -23.60
C LEU A 563 -5.54 -3.74 -22.78
N GLU A 564 -4.37 -4.38 -22.68
CA GLU A 564 -3.21 -3.80 -22.00
C GLU A 564 -2.65 -2.58 -22.76
N GLN A 565 -2.61 -2.64 -24.09
CA GLN A 565 -2.24 -1.51 -24.93
C GLN A 565 -3.21 -0.33 -24.77
N GLU A 566 -4.52 -0.58 -24.81
CA GLU A 566 -5.56 0.44 -24.57
C GLU A 566 -5.43 1.07 -23.19
N ARG A 567 -5.17 0.26 -22.16
CA ARG A 567 -4.92 0.73 -20.80
C ARG A 567 -3.69 1.65 -20.73
N GLN A 568 -2.60 1.28 -21.40
CA GLN A 568 -1.38 2.10 -21.44
C GLN A 568 -1.60 3.42 -22.17
N ILE A 569 -2.31 3.41 -23.30
CA ILE A 569 -2.67 4.62 -24.05
C ILE A 569 -3.53 5.54 -23.17
N ALA A 570 -4.55 5.00 -22.50
CA ALA A 570 -5.43 5.78 -21.63
C ALA A 570 -4.67 6.41 -20.45
N LEU A 571 -3.74 5.67 -19.84
CA LEU A 571 -2.89 6.20 -18.77
C LEU A 571 -1.97 7.33 -19.27
N ALA A 572 -1.32 7.14 -20.41
CA ALA A 572 -0.46 8.15 -21.01
C ALA A 572 -1.26 9.41 -21.40
N GLU A 573 -2.50 9.26 -21.88
CA GLU A 573 -3.37 10.39 -22.19
C GLU A 573 -3.78 11.18 -20.93
N ILE A 574 -4.13 10.48 -19.85
CA ILE A 574 -4.46 11.11 -18.55
C ILE A 574 -3.24 11.86 -18.00
N GLU A 575 -2.04 11.28 -18.09
CA GLU A 575 -0.81 11.90 -17.64
C GLU A 575 -0.47 13.14 -18.48
N ALA A 576 -0.63 13.07 -19.80
CA ALA A 576 -0.48 14.22 -20.68
C ALA A 576 -1.48 15.35 -20.34
N ARG A 577 -2.76 15.01 -20.09
CA ARG A 577 -3.78 15.99 -19.66
C ARG A 577 -3.41 16.65 -18.34
N ARG A 578 -2.89 15.87 -17.38
CA ARG A 578 -2.39 16.40 -16.10
C ARG A 578 -1.23 17.36 -16.30
N ALA A 579 -0.22 16.99 -17.09
CA ALA A 579 0.94 17.84 -17.37
C ALA A 579 0.52 19.16 -18.07
N ILE A 580 -0.42 19.09 -19.03
CA ILE A 580 -0.98 20.26 -19.69
C ILE A 580 -1.74 21.14 -18.68
N ALA A 581 -2.55 20.55 -17.80
CA ALA A 581 -3.29 21.30 -16.79
C ALA A 581 -2.35 21.98 -15.77
N GLU A 582 -1.28 21.32 -15.34
CA GLU A 582 -0.26 21.88 -14.47
C GLU A 582 0.50 23.03 -15.16
N ALA A 583 0.89 22.86 -16.42
CA ALA A 583 1.54 23.90 -17.22
C ALA A 583 0.62 25.11 -17.45
N GLN A 584 -0.66 24.88 -17.78
CA GLN A 584 -1.66 25.93 -17.95
C GLN A 584 -1.91 26.68 -16.63
N SER A 585 -2.00 25.96 -15.51
CA SER A 585 -2.19 26.57 -14.19
C SER A 585 -1.00 27.42 -13.76
N ARG A 586 0.24 26.95 -14.03
CA ARG A 586 1.46 27.74 -13.81
C ARG A 586 1.49 28.99 -14.68
N LEU A 587 1.15 28.86 -15.96
CA LEU A 587 1.17 29.98 -16.90
C LEU A 587 0.10 31.02 -16.52
N LEU A 588 -1.13 30.58 -16.20
CA LEU A 588 -2.19 31.45 -15.69
C LEU A 588 -1.79 32.13 -14.37
N GLY A 589 -1.19 31.38 -13.44
CA GLY A 589 -0.70 31.93 -12.18
C GLY A 589 0.37 33.01 -12.38
N GLN A 590 1.33 32.78 -13.26
CA GLN A 590 2.36 33.78 -13.61
C GLN A 590 1.77 34.97 -14.36
N SER A 591 0.85 34.74 -15.30
CA SER A 591 0.17 35.81 -16.05
C SER A 591 -0.68 36.70 -15.14
N LEU A 592 -1.45 36.13 -14.22
CA LEU A 592 -2.23 36.88 -13.25
C LEU A 592 -1.35 37.60 -12.22
N SER A 593 -0.26 36.96 -11.77
CA SER A 593 0.69 37.57 -10.84
C SER A 593 1.42 38.78 -11.43
N ASN A 594 1.69 38.77 -12.75
CA ASN A 594 2.38 39.86 -13.44
C ASN A 594 1.43 40.91 -14.03
N ALA A 595 0.14 40.59 -14.17
CA ALA A 595 -0.86 41.53 -14.67
C ALA A 595 -1.23 42.55 -13.58
N ARG A 596 -1.00 43.84 -13.86
CA ARG A 596 -1.63 44.92 -13.08
C ARG A 596 -3.08 45.07 -13.53
N ILE A 597 -4.00 44.53 -12.75
CA ILE A 597 -5.44 44.65 -13.00
C ILE A 597 -6.01 45.69 -12.04
N ASP A 598 -6.37 46.86 -12.55
CA ASP A 598 -7.14 47.86 -11.81
C ASP A 598 -8.63 47.50 -11.92
N ILE A 599 -9.21 47.01 -10.82
CA ILE A 599 -10.61 46.57 -10.78
C ILE A 599 -11.48 47.79 -10.39
N VAL A 600 -12.19 48.35 -11.36
CA VAL A 600 -13.17 49.43 -11.13
C VAL A 600 -14.59 48.83 -11.15
N GLY A 601 -15.08 48.39 -9.99
CA GLY A 601 -16.46 47.88 -9.80
C GLY A 601 -16.55 46.38 -9.50
N GLY A 602 -17.62 45.99 -8.78
CA GLY A 602 -17.82 44.73 -8.04
C GLY A 602 -17.10 43.47 -8.53
N GLU A 603 -16.23 42.95 -7.65
CA GLU A 603 -15.29 41.83 -7.81
C GLU A 603 -15.89 40.55 -8.43
N THR A 604 -17.17 40.27 -8.18
CA THR A 604 -17.88 39.06 -8.64
C THR A 604 -18.20 39.05 -10.13
N GLN A 605 -18.60 40.18 -10.73
CA GLN A 605 -19.00 40.21 -12.14
C GLN A 605 -17.82 40.09 -13.11
N PHE A 606 -16.65 40.61 -12.71
CA PHE A 606 -15.41 40.49 -13.48
C PHE A 606 -14.90 39.03 -13.49
N PHE A 607 -14.90 38.38 -12.33
CA PHE A 607 -14.48 36.98 -12.20
C PHE A 607 -15.34 36.04 -13.04
N ASP A 608 -16.67 36.19 -12.95
CA ASP A 608 -17.62 35.40 -13.72
C ASP A 608 -17.48 35.64 -15.23
N SER A 609 -17.22 36.88 -15.65
CA SER A 609 -17.04 37.21 -17.07
C SER A 609 -15.73 36.65 -17.63
N LEU A 610 -14.64 36.68 -16.85
CA LEU A 610 -13.34 36.12 -17.22
C LEU A 610 -13.42 34.60 -17.36
N LEU A 611 -13.99 33.91 -16.37
CA LEU A 611 -14.16 32.46 -16.40
C LEU A 611 -15.08 32.01 -17.53
N ASN A 612 -16.17 32.72 -17.77
CA ASN A 612 -17.10 32.38 -18.85
C ASN A 612 -16.49 32.56 -20.25
N SER A 613 -15.61 33.55 -20.44
CA SER A 613 -14.90 33.75 -21.71
C SER A 613 -13.91 32.60 -22.00
N ILE A 614 -13.15 32.19 -20.97
CA ILE A 614 -12.20 31.06 -21.07
C ILE A 614 -12.92 29.73 -21.31
N ASN A 615 -14.07 29.53 -20.65
CA ASN A 615 -14.85 28.29 -20.79
C ASN A 615 -15.54 28.18 -22.15
N LYS A 616 -16.02 29.29 -22.75
CA LYS A 616 -16.68 29.27 -24.07
C LYS A 616 -15.78 28.77 -25.19
N GLY A 617 -14.49 29.14 -25.20
CA GLY A 617 -13.53 28.64 -26.19
C GLY A 617 -13.32 27.12 -26.09
N LYS A 618 -13.12 26.61 -24.87
CA LYS A 618 -12.90 25.17 -24.62
C LYS A 618 -14.15 24.32 -24.83
N SER A 619 -15.35 24.86 -24.62
CA SER A 619 -16.60 24.12 -24.90
C SER A 619 -16.86 23.94 -26.38
N VAL A 620 -16.46 24.88 -27.23
CA VAL A 620 -16.62 24.78 -28.68
C VAL A 620 -15.64 23.73 -29.25
N ASP A 621 -14.38 23.75 -28.82
CA ASP A 621 -13.38 22.73 -29.21
C ASP A 621 -13.83 21.32 -28.79
N ARG A 622 -14.32 21.16 -27.55
CA ARG A 622 -14.84 19.85 -27.09
C ARG A 622 -16.02 19.37 -27.90
N LEU A 623 -16.93 20.25 -28.32
CA LEU A 623 -18.09 19.84 -29.13
C LEU A 623 -17.66 19.37 -30.52
N ILE A 624 -16.61 19.97 -31.09
CA ILE A 624 -16.05 19.57 -32.39
C ILE A 624 -15.28 18.25 -32.26
N ASP A 625 -14.53 18.04 -31.18
CA ASP A 625 -13.73 16.83 -30.97
C ASP A 625 -14.53 15.62 -30.45
N SER A 626 -15.63 15.83 -29.71
CA SER A 626 -16.42 14.74 -29.13
C SER A 626 -17.56 14.24 -30.02
N SER A 627 -17.90 14.97 -31.08
CA SER A 627 -18.99 14.60 -31.98
C SER A 627 -18.43 13.86 -33.20
N GLN A 628 -18.58 12.53 -33.22
CA GLN A 628 -18.25 11.69 -34.38
C GLN A 628 -18.93 12.20 -35.65
N HIS A 629 -20.19 12.67 -35.58
CA HIS A 629 -20.90 13.20 -36.74
C HIS A 629 -20.29 14.52 -37.28
N LEU A 630 -19.72 15.37 -36.42
CA LEU A 630 -19.01 16.58 -36.87
C LEU A 630 -17.62 16.25 -37.41
N GLN A 631 -16.95 15.24 -36.87
CA GLN A 631 -15.70 14.73 -37.42
C GLN A 631 -15.90 14.04 -38.77
N ASP A 632 -16.97 13.26 -38.94
CA ASP A 632 -17.35 12.64 -40.20
C ASP A 632 -17.72 13.69 -41.25
N ALA A 633 -18.44 14.76 -40.85
CA ALA A 633 -18.74 15.89 -41.72
C ALA A 633 -17.46 16.65 -42.13
N LYS A 634 -16.53 16.88 -41.18
CA LYS A 634 -15.21 17.48 -41.46
C LYS A 634 -14.39 16.60 -42.41
N ALA A 635 -14.37 15.29 -42.18
CA ALA A 635 -13.67 14.32 -43.00
C ALA A 635 -14.24 14.27 -44.43
N ALA A 636 -15.57 14.24 -44.57
CA ALA A 636 -16.23 14.27 -45.86
C ALA A 636 -15.98 15.58 -46.64
N LEU A 637 -15.91 16.71 -45.93
CA LEU A 637 -15.71 18.03 -46.54
C LEU A 637 -14.25 18.35 -46.89
N LEU A 638 -13.32 18.11 -45.96
CA LEU A 638 -11.92 18.55 -46.05
C LEU A 638 -10.94 17.41 -46.33
N GLY A 639 -11.34 16.15 -46.12
CA GLY A 639 -10.49 14.97 -46.29
C GLY A 639 -9.61 14.69 -45.07
N ASN A 640 -9.33 13.41 -44.82
CA ASN A 640 -8.51 12.94 -43.68
C ASN A 640 -7.08 12.56 -44.11
N GLY A 641 -6.43 13.40 -44.92
CA GLY A 641 -5.04 13.24 -45.36
C GLY A 641 -4.75 12.06 -46.31
N VAL A 642 -5.60 11.03 -46.34
CA VAL A 642 -5.52 9.85 -47.22
C VAL A 642 -6.58 9.90 -48.34
N GLU A 643 -7.76 10.41 -48.04
CA GLU A 643 -8.85 10.60 -49.01
C GLU A 643 -9.07 12.09 -49.28
N GLN A 644 -9.17 12.46 -50.58
CA GLN A 644 -9.52 13.83 -50.98
C GLN A 644 -10.95 14.16 -50.55
N GLY A 645 -11.16 15.28 -49.85
CA GLY A 645 -12.47 15.78 -49.45
C GLY A 645 -13.27 16.39 -50.60
N LEU A 646 -14.57 16.62 -50.37
CA LEU A 646 -15.52 17.16 -51.35
C LEU A 646 -15.05 18.46 -52.02
N PHE A 647 -14.51 19.42 -51.26
CA PHE A 647 -14.05 20.69 -51.81
C PHE A 647 -12.80 20.55 -52.69
N SER A 648 -11.85 19.68 -52.31
CA SER A 648 -10.68 19.40 -53.16
C SER A 648 -11.07 18.77 -54.49
N ARG A 649 -12.01 17.81 -54.49
CA ARG A 649 -12.47 17.17 -55.71
C ARG A 649 -13.26 18.14 -56.60
N LEU A 650 -14.13 18.95 -56.00
CA LEU A 650 -14.86 20.00 -56.73
C LEU A 650 -13.93 21.01 -57.41
N ARG A 651 -12.84 21.40 -56.74
CA ARG A 651 -11.81 22.28 -57.29
C ARG A 651 -11.07 21.63 -58.46
N GLU A 652 -10.71 20.36 -58.35
CA GLU A 652 -10.05 19.60 -59.42
C GLU A 652 -10.95 19.46 -60.64
N PHE A 653 -12.23 19.11 -60.46
CA PHE A 653 -13.20 19.06 -61.56
C PHE A 653 -13.48 20.43 -62.18
N ALA A 654 -13.54 21.50 -61.39
CA ALA A 654 -13.70 22.85 -61.93
C ALA A 654 -12.51 23.28 -62.80
N GLN A 655 -11.29 22.87 -62.42
CA GLN A 655 -10.06 23.12 -63.18
C GLN A 655 -9.98 22.26 -64.45
N GLU A 656 -10.29 20.96 -64.35
CA GLU A 656 -10.26 20.01 -65.48
C GLU A 656 -11.22 20.43 -66.61
N TYR A 657 -12.38 20.99 -66.26
CA TYR A 657 -13.40 21.42 -67.23
C TYR A 657 -13.37 22.93 -67.55
N ASN A 658 -12.25 23.61 -67.24
CA ASN A 658 -11.98 25.02 -67.54
C ASN A 658 -13.13 25.98 -67.16
N ILE A 659 -13.65 25.85 -65.94
CA ILE A 659 -14.63 26.81 -65.41
C ILE A 659 -13.86 28.03 -64.88
N GLY A 660 -14.06 29.19 -65.51
CA GLY A 660 -13.35 30.41 -65.17
C GLY A 660 -13.70 30.93 -63.76
N SER A 661 -12.76 31.65 -63.14
CA SER A 661 -12.93 32.27 -61.81
C SER A 661 -14.13 33.23 -61.75
N ASP A 662 -14.38 33.98 -62.83
CA ASP A 662 -15.56 34.85 -62.95
C ASP A 662 -16.88 34.07 -62.98
N THR A 663 -16.85 32.84 -63.50
CA THR A 663 -18.02 31.96 -63.56
C THR A 663 -18.28 31.33 -62.18
N LEU A 664 -17.23 30.92 -61.47
CA LEU A 664 -17.32 30.38 -60.11
C LEU A 664 -17.87 31.40 -59.10
N ARG A 665 -17.58 32.69 -59.28
CA ARG A 665 -18.09 33.76 -58.40
C ARG A 665 -19.60 33.98 -58.50
N ASN A 666 -20.19 33.63 -59.63
CA ASN A 666 -21.60 33.92 -59.94
C ASN A 666 -22.49 32.66 -59.88
N LEU A 667 -21.94 31.51 -59.51
CA LEU A 667 -22.65 30.24 -59.43
C LEU A 667 -22.76 29.74 -57.99
N THR A 668 -23.91 29.15 -57.66
CA THR A 668 -24.04 28.32 -56.45
C THR A 668 -23.40 26.96 -56.67
N ILE A 669 -23.05 26.25 -55.60
CA ILE A 669 -22.46 24.89 -55.71
C ILE A 669 -23.40 23.92 -56.45
N SER A 670 -24.71 24.01 -56.21
CA SER A 670 -25.70 23.20 -56.91
C SER A 670 -25.73 23.49 -58.42
N ALA A 671 -25.57 24.76 -58.81
CA ALA A 671 -25.50 25.17 -60.21
C ALA A 671 -24.17 24.75 -60.87
N LEU A 672 -23.05 24.86 -60.14
CA LEU A 672 -21.73 24.40 -60.58
C LEU A 672 -21.73 22.88 -60.82
N LEU A 673 -22.22 22.10 -59.86
CA LEU A 673 -22.34 20.65 -59.98
C LEU A 673 -23.27 20.25 -61.13
N SER A 674 -24.38 20.95 -61.33
CA SER A 674 -25.31 20.71 -62.45
C SER A 674 -24.64 20.99 -63.80
N GLN A 675 -23.82 22.04 -63.88
CA GLN A 675 -23.05 22.37 -65.08
C GLN A 675 -21.93 21.36 -65.35
N LEU A 676 -21.25 20.89 -64.30
CA LEU A 676 -20.24 19.82 -64.40
C LEU A 676 -20.90 18.50 -64.85
N TYR A 677 -22.06 18.14 -64.28
CA TYR A 677 -22.82 16.95 -64.66
C TYR A 677 -23.18 16.92 -66.15
N GLY A 678 -23.48 18.08 -66.73
CA GLY A 678 -23.76 18.23 -68.17
C GLY A 678 -22.53 18.09 -69.07
N LYS A 679 -21.32 18.34 -68.56
CA LYS A 679 -20.05 18.30 -69.32
C LYS A 679 -19.29 16.97 -69.23
N VAL A 680 -19.61 16.17 -68.22
CA VAL A 680 -18.88 14.94 -67.88
C VAL A 680 -19.52 13.70 -68.53
N SER A 681 -18.76 12.64 -68.80
CA SER A 681 -19.25 11.39 -69.42
C SER A 681 -18.82 10.13 -68.64
N GLY A 682 -19.68 9.10 -68.56
CA GLY A 682 -19.36 7.80 -67.94
C GLY A 682 -19.31 7.80 -66.41
N ASN A 683 -18.41 7.01 -65.82
CA ASN A 683 -18.23 6.79 -64.36
C ASN A 683 -18.11 8.09 -63.52
N GLN A 684 -17.66 9.18 -64.13
CA GLN A 684 -17.53 10.48 -63.45
C GLN A 684 -18.89 11.15 -63.20
N LYS A 685 -19.97 10.77 -63.92
CA LYS A 685 -21.34 11.26 -63.63
C LYS A 685 -21.87 10.71 -62.31
N ASP A 686 -21.57 9.46 -61.99
CA ASP A 686 -21.97 8.84 -60.73
C ASP A 686 -21.25 9.49 -59.54
N LEU A 687 -19.97 9.85 -59.74
CA LEU A 687 -19.20 10.65 -58.79
C LEU A 687 -19.83 12.04 -58.56
N ILE A 688 -20.18 12.77 -59.62
CA ILE A 688 -20.82 14.09 -59.50
C ILE A 688 -22.21 13.97 -58.84
N ARG A 689 -22.96 12.90 -59.12
CA ARG A 689 -24.23 12.62 -58.46
C ARG A 689 -24.05 12.36 -56.96
N SER A 690 -23.04 11.59 -56.57
CA SER A 690 -22.70 11.38 -55.16
C SER A 690 -22.31 12.69 -54.46
N MET A 691 -21.62 13.61 -55.17
CA MET A 691 -21.29 14.93 -54.66
C MET A 691 -22.53 15.82 -54.52
N MET A 692 -23.48 15.76 -55.47
CA MET A 692 -24.76 16.47 -55.34
C MET A 692 -25.54 16.01 -54.12
N ASP A 693 -25.58 14.70 -53.87
CA ASP A 693 -26.27 14.13 -52.70
C ASP A 693 -25.55 14.55 -51.39
N GLN A 694 -24.22 14.61 -51.39
CA GLN A 694 -23.42 15.10 -50.25
C GLN A 694 -23.61 16.62 -50.00
N VAL A 695 -23.63 17.45 -51.04
CA VAL A 695 -23.89 18.90 -50.91
C VAL A 695 -25.31 19.14 -50.41
N SER A 696 -26.26 18.31 -50.86
CA SER A 696 -27.66 18.38 -50.43
C SER A 696 -27.85 17.98 -48.97
N SER A 697 -27.21 16.88 -48.53
CA SER A 697 -27.28 16.43 -47.14
C SER A 697 -26.61 17.40 -46.16
N LEU A 698 -25.58 18.11 -46.62
CA LEU A 698 -24.87 19.14 -45.84
C LEU A 698 -25.52 20.52 -45.88
N GLY A 699 -26.59 20.71 -46.68
CA GLY A 699 -27.35 21.96 -46.73
C GLY A 699 -26.63 23.15 -47.36
N ILE A 700 -25.50 22.93 -48.05
CA ILE A 700 -24.65 23.98 -48.64
C ILE A 700 -25.00 24.32 -50.10
N ASN A 701 -26.14 23.84 -50.59
CA ASN A 701 -26.61 23.99 -51.97
C ASN A 701 -26.63 25.43 -52.52
N ASN A 702 -26.96 26.40 -51.67
CA ASN A 702 -27.19 27.80 -52.06
C ASN A 702 -25.99 28.71 -51.79
N GLN A 703 -24.87 28.17 -51.32
CA GLN A 703 -23.66 28.96 -51.08
C GLN A 703 -22.92 29.20 -52.39
N SER A 704 -22.28 30.38 -52.49
CA SER A 704 -21.44 30.75 -53.63
C SER A 704 -20.28 29.77 -53.76
N ALA A 705 -20.06 29.25 -54.97
CA ALA A 705 -18.98 28.29 -55.20
C ALA A 705 -17.59 28.91 -54.96
N ALA A 706 -17.44 30.22 -55.17
CA ALA A 706 -16.18 30.92 -54.91
C ALA A 706 -15.82 31.01 -53.43
N ASP A 707 -16.80 31.23 -52.54
CA ASP A 707 -16.53 31.45 -51.10
C ASP A 707 -16.05 30.17 -50.39
N LEU A 708 -16.41 29.00 -50.91
CA LEU A 708 -16.08 27.70 -50.32
C LEU A 708 -14.89 26.99 -50.97
N LEU A 709 -14.62 27.23 -52.26
CA LEU A 709 -13.53 26.56 -53.00
C LEU A 709 -12.19 27.30 -52.95
N GLY A 710 -12.18 28.58 -52.52
CA GLY A 710 -10.98 29.39 -52.27
C GLY A 710 -10.31 29.94 -53.52
#